data_AF-A0A8B6BWR6-F1
#
_entry.id   AF-A0A8B6BWR6-F1
#
_cell.length_a   1.000
_cell.length_b   1.000
_cell.length_c   1.000
_cell.angle_alpha   90.00
_cell.angle_beta   90.00
_cell.angle_gamma   90.00
#
_symmetry.space_group_name_H-M   'P 1'
#
loop_
_entity.id
_entity.type
_entity.pdbx_description
1 polymer ?
#
loop_
_entity_poly.entity_id
_entity_poly.type
_entity_poly.pdbx_seq_one_letter_code
_entity_poly.pdbx_strand_id
1 'polypeptide(L)'
;MTQFLQITCHEQQFDQPILKLVNSCIQILADPSLGGKVEMDTQIKKLASIGILSSVTSSLTDRQQSIHEKIFSFVHDFNCTTSFDKPVADISHKEWGKIASLFISYQWKVMEYYLSHIDVVNKPMVPILKVCQDSLSVCSGLNTIPVYRCICYLLSKCQIPNDSSSIIEALSVSWSHVQGETRSSCFWEVFEEFINLSFQPALLQQPRDSALTDVLVKSACELMEFGGEKTGIANILMRRLCSVFKSSLQLADGFYCMLSQAAIYGNIFRKQERQLHDVFSYIESLGNKCSVNELKPYTTKDIMVRAELASLICSLCPTNKTHQKFAINLLRDLIKLYRAVQLETITPGTITNSLEHRKKHRLLQIVFLLETFLVETNFEDLWTFSWDLLHQEYQPSIRHTCEWILLRMIIKKPESVDELWKIFDKLTEKKSTVLCSMMCMVSHLGVHLPKNKQEEFYTASFQKLLPWCMANHFNTRVHAAATLVKQWKQCESLKFTEVMTSNAIVNSCMAFHKEPNNLTRNIERLGENFFFKTFNPMEDFNLETIFQTLPWLFGIPDDEWISPQQFEQIISTEDSSVPVYSAKDGLKSETPGSWRFKNPEKSGGGEEDSDLEDNVEGDVQKKIMPWKLMLPDDEVQDELEYSNRKRDDDGLVVVTSLIDKIPNLGGLCRTSEIFGVSQYVIGKMKYTDDKTFKELSVTAHKWLPITEVYQELLPQYLTEKRQEGYTLIGVEQTANSVSLTDFTFPKKSLLVLGNEKEGIPVQLINQLDVCVEIPQQGIIRSLNVHVSGALLVWEYRRQQLINGN
;
A
#
# COMPACT_ATOMS: atom_id res chain seq x y z
N MET A 1 9.59 7.58 -39.38
CA MET A 1 10.55 6.48 -39.12
C MET A 1 9.80 5.18 -38.83
N THR A 2 8.61 4.98 -39.43
CA THR A 2 7.54 4.09 -38.93
C THR A 2 7.02 3.13 -40.01
N GLN A 3 7.84 2.81 -41.02
CA GLN A 3 7.52 1.85 -42.09
C GLN A 3 8.48 0.66 -42.12
N PHE A 4 9.19 0.40 -41.02
CA PHE A 4 10.26 -0.61 -40.98
C PHE A 4 9.86 -1.99 -40.42
N LEU A 5 8.58 -2.23 -40.10
CA LEU A 5 8.19 -3.38 -39.25
C LEU A 5 7.10 -4.33 -39.79
N GLN A 6 6.75 -4.31 -41.08
CA GLN A 6 5.89 -5.36 -41.64
C GLN A 6 6.44 -5.84 -42.99
N ILE A 7 7.16 -6.96 -42.97
CA ILE A 7 7.37 -7.78 -44.16
C ILE A 7 7.04 -9.21 -43.76
N THR A 8 5.82 -9.62 -44.11
CA THR A 8 5.31 -10.99 -44.02
C THR A 8 5.92 -11.87 -45.10
N CYS A 9 6.26 -13.09 -44.71
CA CYS A 9 6.96 -14.12 -45.48
C CYS A 9 6.25 -14.52 -46.79
N HIS A 10 6.97 -14.34 -47.91
CA HIS A 10 6.93 -15.24 -49.08
C HIS A 10 8.37 -15.49 -49.55
N GLU A 11 8.65 -16.71 -49.98
CA GLU A 11 9.97 -17.36 -50.12
C GLU A 11 11.02 -16.66 -51.03
N GLN A 12 10.69 -15.54 -51.67
CA GLN A 12 11.59 -14.79 -52.56
C GLN A 12 12.05 -13.41 -52.04
N GLN A 13 11.62 -12.95 -50.85
CA GLN A 13 12.02 -11.64 -50.28
C GLN A 13 13.14 -11.70 -49.21
N PHE A 14 13.67 -12.89 -48.90
CA PHE A 14 14.64 -13.10 -47.81
C PHE A 14 15.96 -12.30 -47.93
N ASP A 15 16.35 -11.87 -49.13
CA ASP A 15 17.67 -11.25 -49.39
C ASP A 15 17.70 -9.71 -49.19
N GLN A 16 16.54 -9.04 -49.29
CA GLN A 16 16.45 -7.57 -49.25
C GLN A 16 16.80 -6.92 -47.89
N PRO A 17 16.40 -7.47 -46.72
CA PRO A 17 16.70 -6.86 -45.42
C PRO A 17 18.18 -6.91 -45.04
N ILE A 18 18.85 -8.04 -45.31
CA ILE A 18 20.28 -8.24 -45.05
C ILE A 18 21.10 -7.33 -45.95
N LEU A 19 20.77 -7.26 -47.24
CA LEU A 19 21.43 -6.38 -48.20
C LEU A 19 21.35 -4.91 -47.74
N LYS A 20 20.18 -4.46 -47.25
CA LYS A 20 19.99 -3.11 -46.71
C LYS A 20 20.82 -2.85 -45.46
N LEU A 21 20.93 -3.82 -44.54
CA LEU A 21 21.73 -3.69 -43.32
C LEU A 21 23.22 -3.61 -43.63
N VAL A 22 23.73 -4.50 -44.49
CA VAL A 22 25.13 -4.49 -44.95
C VAL A 22 25.47 -3.19 -45.69
N ASN A 23 24.60 -2.76 -46.59
CA ASN A 23 24.76 -1.47 -47.29
C ASN A 23 24.71 -0.28 -46.33
N SER A 24 23.92 -0.33 -45.26
CA SER A 24 23.89 0.72 -44.24
C SER A 24 25.20 0.78 -43.46
N CYS A 25 25.81 -0.36 -43.12
CA CYS A 25 27.16 -0.39 -42.52
C CYS A 25 28.21 0.25 -43.44
N ILE A 26 28.16 -0.08 -44.74
CA ILE A 26 29.05 0.48 -45.76
C ILE A 26 28.83 2.00 -45.90
N GLN A 27 27.57 2.46 -45.92
CA GLN A 27 27.24 3.88 -46.01
C GLN A 27 27.70 4.71 -44.80
N ILE A 28 27.59 4.16 -43.58
CA ILE A 28 28.09 4.81 -42.36
C ILE A 28 29.61 4.99 -42.41
N LEU A 29 30.33 4.01 -42.93
CA LEU A 29 31.78 4.09 -43.13
C LEU A 29 32.18 4.96 -44.34
N ALA A 30 31.24 5.17 -45.27
CA ALA A 30 31.43 6.02 -46.45
C ALA A 30 31.04 7.50 -46.22
N ASP A 31 30.59 7.87 -45.00
CA ASP A 31 30.11 9.22 -44.72
C ASP A 31 31.23 10.27 -44.89
N PRO A 32 31.09 11.23 -45.84
CA PRO A 32 32.11 12.22 -46.14
C PRO A 32 32.38 13.23 -44.99
N SER A 33 31.52 13.29 -43.98
CA SER A 33 31.75 14.09 -42.76
C SER A 33 32.87 13.55 -41.86
N LEU A 34 33.34 12.31 -42.08
CA LEU A 34 34.43 11.67 -41.32
C LEU A 34 35.84 12.20 -41.62
N GLY A 35 35.99 13.23 -42.44
CA GLY A 35 37.21 14.04 -42.56
C GLY A 35 38.47 13.27 -42.98
N GLY A 36 38.73 13.23 -44.28
CA GLY A 36 40.01 12.83 -44.86
C GLY A 36 40.03 11.43 -45.44
N LYS A 37 40.90 11.23 -46.44
CA LYS A 37 41.30 9.93 -46.99
C LYS A 37 42.01 9.08 -45.93
N VAL A 38 41.32 8.72 -44.85
CA VAL A 38 41.61 7.45 -44.20
C VAL A 38 41.32 6.41 -45.27
N GLU A 39 42.22 5.44 -45.48
CA GLU A 39 41.99 4.40 -46.49
C GLU A 39 40.65 3.73 -46.18
N MET A 40 39.60 4.17 -46.88
CA MET A 40 38.22 3.71 -46.73
C MET A 40 38.20 2.21 -46.95
N ASP A 41 38.97 1.72 -47.92
CA ASP A 41 39.22 0.29 -48.15
C ASP A 41 39.74 -0.43 -46.90
N THR A 42 40.53 0.21 -46.04
CA THR A 42 41.17 -0.39 -44.87
C THR A 42 40.28 -0.34 -43.63
N GLN A 43 39.33 0.62 -43.53
CA GLN A 43 38.27 0.61 -42.51
C GLN A 43 37.03 -0.18 -42.92
N ILE A 44 36.70 -0.22 -44.22
CA ILE A 44 35.70 -1.10 -44.82
C ILE A 44 36.23 -2.55 -44.78
N LYS A 45 37.54 -2.80 -44.92
CA LYS A 45 38.17 -4.09 -44.55
C LYS A 45 38.14 -4.41 -43.05
N LYS A 46 37.58 -3.57 -42.17
CA LYS A 46 37.34 -3.88 -40.74
C LYS A 46 35.86 -4.26 -40.48
N LEU A 47 35.03 -4.37 -41.54
CA LEU A 47 33.57 -4.46 -41.45
C LEU A 47 32.98 -5.75 -40.87
N ALA A 48 33.66 -6.90 -40.89
CA ALA A 48 32.93 -8.16 -40.73
C ALA A 48 33.60 -9.17 -39.79
N SER A 49 32.85 -9.50 -38.73
CA SER A 49 32.30 -10.81 -38.33
C SER A 49 32.78 -12.12 -38.97
N ILE A 50 33.70 -12.18 -39.93
CA ILE A 50 34.18 -13.45 -40.53
C ILE A 50 34.80 -14.35 -39.46
N GLY A 51 35.54 -13.80 -38.49
CA GLY A 51 36.10 -14.58 -37.38
C GLY A 51 35.02 -15.19 -36.47
N ILE A 52 33.95 -14.44 -36.17
CA ILE A 52 32.86 -14.89 -35.29
C ILE A 52 31.88 -15.79 -36.06
N LEU A 53 31.50 -15.44 -37.29
CA LEU A 53 30.69 -16.27 -38.17
C LEU A 53 31.41 -17.58 -38.48
N SER A 54 32.69 -17.57 -38.88
CA SER A 54 33.49 -18.80 -39.05
C SER A 54 33.69 -19.57 -37.75
N SER A 55 33.58 -18.90 -36.59
CA SER A 55 33.49 -19.59 -35.31
C SER A 55 32.15 -20.32 -35.15
N VAL A 56 31.03 -19.77 -35.60
CA VAL A 56 29.70 -20.36 -35.37
C VAL A 56 29.34 -21.47 -36.39
N THR A 57 30.02 -21.55 -37.55
CA THR A 57 29.48 -22.22 -38.77
C THR A 57 29.97 -23.64 -39.11
N SER A 58 30.72 -24.35 -38.25
CA SER A 58 31.35 -25.62 -38.67
C SER A 58 30.42 -26.84 -38.80
N SER A 59 29.10 -26.69 -38.67
CA SER A 59 28.12 -27.74 -38.99
C SER A 59 26.75 -27.09 -39.17
N LEU A 60 26.34 -26.88 -40.42
CA LEU A 60 25.10 -26.23 -40.81
C LEU A 60 24.22 -27.23 -41.57
N THR A 61 22.90 -27.12 -41.41
CA THR A 61 21.93 -27.79 -42.30
C THR A 61 21.91 -27.13 -43.68
N ASP A 62 21.42 -27.79 -44.72
CA ASP A 62 21.40 -27.25 -46.10
C ASP A 62 20.79 -25.84 -46.21
N ARG A 63 19.72 -25.58 -45.44
CA ARG A 63 19.07 -24.25 -45.36
C ARG A 63 19.97 -23.21 -44.69
N GLN A 64 20.63 -23.59 -43.60
CA GLN A 64 21.57 -22.72 -42.87
C GLN A 64 22.84 -22.48 -43.68
N GLN A 65 23.29 -23.47 -44.45
CA GLN A 65 24.42 -23.36 -45.36
C GLN A 65 24.11 -22.40 -46.51
N SER A 66 22.89 -22.41 -47.06
CA SER A 66 22.45 -21.40 -48.02
C SER A 66 22.45 -19.98 -47.44
N ILE A 67 21.98 -19.78 -46.20
CA ILE A 67 22.01 -18.48 -45.52
C ILE A 67 23.46 -18.05 -45.23
N HIS A 68 24.30 -18.98 -44.76
CA HIS A 68 25.70 -18.73 -44.50
C HIS A 68 26.45 -18.39 -45.78
N GLU A 69 26.29 -19.14 -46.87
CA GLU A 69 26.89 -18.86 -48.18
C GLU A 69 26.40 -17.55 -48.76
N LYS A 70 25.13 -17.17 -48.54
CA LYS A 70 24.62 -15.83 -48.90
C LYS A 70 25.30 -14.74 -48.09
N ILE A 71 25.30 -14.81 -46.76
CA ILE A 71 25.98 -13.82 -45.89
C ILE A 71 27.49 -13.78 -46.20
N PHE A 72 28.11 -14.93 -46.39
CA PHE A 72 29.53 -15.09 -46.69
C PHE A 72 29.85 -14.51 -48.06
N SER A 73 29.09 -14.83 -49.12
CA SER A 73 29.29 -14.24 -50.46
C SER A 73 29.09 -12.72 -50.48
N PHE A 74 28.20 -12.17 -49.65
CA PHE A 74 28.07 -10.72 -49.48
C PHE A 74 29.27 -10.06 -48.76
N VAL A 75 30.04 -10.84 -48.01
CA VAL A 75 31.14 -10.38 -47.14
C VAL A 75 32.52 -10.79 -47.67
N HIS A 76 32.60 -11.77 -48.58
CA HIS A 76 33.81 -12.49 -48.99
C HIS A 76 34.88 -11.60 -49.63
N ASP A 77 34.50 -10.42 -50.14
CA ASP A 77 35.42 -9.47 -50.75
C ASP A 77 36.27 -8.66 -49.75
N PHE A 78 36.14 -8.87 -48.43
CA PHE A 78 36.82 -8.07 -47.41
C PHE A 78 37.61 -8.91 -46.38
N ASN A 79 38.90 -8.57 -46.20
CA ASN A 79 39.88 -9.32 -45.40
C ASN A 79 40.16 -8.58 -44.06
N CYS A 80 39.86 -9.17 -42.89
CA CYS A 80 39.85 -8.50 -41.58
C CYS A 80 40.82 -9.11 -40.53
N THR A 81 41.91 -8.42 -40.17
CA THR A 81 42.68 -8.66 -38.93
C THR A 81 43.35 -7.38 -38.41
N THR A 82 42.62 -6.34 -37.96
CA THR A 82 43.19 -5.21 -37.16
C THR A 82 42.12 -4.37 -36.45
N SER A 83 42.52 -3.68 -35.38
CA SER A 83 41.72 -2.88 -34.43
C SER A 83 40.95 -1.69 -35.03
N PHE A 84 39.83 -1.33 -34.37
CA PHE A 84 38.94 -0.21 -34.70
C PHE A 84 39.43 1.10 -34.06
N ASP A 85 40.36 1.78 -34.69
CA ASP A 85 41.01 2.98 -34.15
C ASP A 85 40.31 4.28 -34.58
N LYS A 86 40.28 5.27 -33.67
CA LYS A 86 39.75 6.62 -33.94
C LYS A 86 40.54 7.27 -35.09
N PRO A 87 39.89 7.82 -36.13
CA PRO A 87 40.58 8.53 -37.20
C PRO A 87 41.27 9.80 -36.66
N VAL A 88 42.34 10.23 -37.34
CA VAL A 88 43.16 11.42 -36.97
C VAL A 88 42.41 12.75 -37.18
N ALA A 89 41.20 12.71 -37.74
CA ALA A 89 40.38 13.87 -38.09
C ALA A 89 39.80 14.62 -36.87
N ASP A 90 39.39 15.88 -37.09
CA ASP A 90 38.73 16.81 -36.14
C ASP A 90 37.32 16.37 -35.66
N ILE A 91 37.08 15.07 -35.55
CA ILE A 91 35.82 14.52 -35.04
C ILE A 91 35.87 14.52 -33.52
N SER A 92 34.85 15.11 -32.90
CA SER A 92 34.74 15.10 -31.45
C SER A 92 34.64 13.64 -30.95
N HIS A 93 35.21 13.36 -29.77
CA HIS A 93 35.11 12.02 -29.17
C HIS A 93 33.66 11.52 -29.05
N LYS A 94 32.71 12.45 -28.88
CA LYS A 94 31.27 12.17 -28.77
C LYS A 94 30.65 11.72 -30.10
N GLU A 95 31.01 12.35 -31.20
CA GLU A 95 30.52 11.98 -32.53
C GLU A 95 31.12 10.64 -32.98
N TRP A 96 32.41 10.43 -32.75
CA TRP A 96 33.05 9.15 -33.00
C TRP A 96 32.41 8.01 -32.20
N GLY A 97 32.11 8.23 -30.92
CA GLY A 97 31.41 7.25 -30.09
C GLY A 97 30.01 6.88 -30.63
N LYS A 98 29.26 7.86 -31.16
CA LYS A 98 27.96 7.59 -31.79
C LYS A 98 28.08 6.74 -33.05
N ILE A 99 29.04 7.05 -33.90
CA ILE A 99 29.29 6.30 -35.15
C ILE A 99 29.74 4.87 -34.82
N ALA A 100 30.67 4.72 -33.87
CA ALA A 100 31.12 3.41 -33.39
C ALA A 100 29.96 2.59 -32.81
N SER A 101 29.13 3.19 -31.96
CA SER A 101 27.95 2.54 -31.39
C SER A 101 26.95 2.10 -32.46
N LEU A 102 26.67 2.96 -33.45
CA LEU A 102 25.73 2.65 -34.54
C LEU A 102 26.26 1.51 -35.42
N PHE A 103 27.55 1.58 -35.77
CA PHE A 103 28.22 0.56 -36.56
C PHE A 103 28.19 -0.81 -35.88
N ILE A 104 28.59 -0.89 -34.61
CA ILE A 104 28.56 -2.13 -33.83
C ILE A 104 27.12 -2.66 -33.71
N SER A 105 26.14 -1.78 -33.53
CA SER A 105 24.71 -2.17 -33.49
C SER A 105 24.27 -2.89 -34.77
N TYR A 106 24.61 -2.37 -35.95
CA TYR A 106 24.25 -3.01 -37.21
C TYR A 106 24.99 -4.33 -37.43
N GLN A 107 26.25 -4.44 -37.01
CA GLN A 107 26.97 -5.72 -37.03
C GLN A 107 26.23 -6.78 -36.20
N TRP A 108 25.78 -6.42 -34.99
CA TRP A 108 25.03 -7.34 -34.14
C TRP A 108 23.61 -7.61 -34.63
N LYS A 109 22.95 -6.70 -35.36
CA LYS A 109 21.66 -7.00 -36.03
C LYS A 109 21.79 -8.12 -37.07
N VAL A 110 22.90 -8.15 -37.81
CA VAL A 110 23.16 -9.24 -38.77
C VAL A 110 23.38 -10.55 -38.00
N MET A 111 24.12 -10.51 -36.89
CA MET A 111 24.33 -11.68 -36.03
C MET A 111 23.04 -12.16 -35.36
N GLU A 112 22.18 -11.25 -34.90
CA GLU A 112 20.87 -11.54 -34.30
C GLU A 112 20.01 -12.33 -35.28
N TYR A 113 19.89 -11.82 -36.52
CA TYR A 113 19.17 -12.49 -37.60
C TYR A 113 19.75 -13.87 -37.90
N TYR A 114 21.08 -14.03 -37.87
CA TYR A 114 21.70 -15.33 -38.10
C TYR A 114 21.43 -16.32 -36.95
N LEU A 115 21.64 -15.89 -35.70
CA LEU A 115 21.46 -16.70 -34.49
C LEU A 115 20.01 -17.15 -34.29
N SER A 116 19.03 -16.36 -34.75
CA SER A 116 17.61 -16.71 -34.67
C SER A 116 17.19 -17.83 -35.63
N HIS A 117 18.03 -18.18 -36.62
CA HIS A 117 17.72 -19.20 -37.65
C HIS A 117 18.60 -20.46 -37.55
N ILE A 118 19.38 -20.60 -36.48
CA ILE A 118 20.28 -21.74 -36.27
C ILE A 118 19.86 -22.50 -35.02
N ASP A 119 19.78 -23.82 -35.10
CA ASP A 119 19.36 -24.65 -33.98
C ASP A 119 20.53 -25.09 -33.08
N VAL A 120 21.72 -25.27 -33.65
CA VAL A 120 22.90 -25.78 -32.92
C VAL A 120 24.11 -24.89 -33.19
N VAL A 121 24.82 -24.48 -32.14
CA VAL A 121 26.10 -23.78 -32.30
C VAL A 121 27.25 -24.70 -31.94
N ASN A 122 28.09 -25.02 -32.92
CA ASN A 122 29.09 -26.08 -32.85
C ASN A 122 30.49 -25.63 -32.36
N LYS A 123 30.59 -24.50 -31.66
CA LYS A 123 31.85 -23.96 -31.10
C LYS A 123 31.69 -23.47 -29.66
N PRO A 124 32.80 -23.21 -28.92
CA PRO A 124 32.71 -22.68 -27.56
C PRO A 124 31.98 -21.34 -27.54
N MET A 125 30.93 -21.24 -26.72
CA MET A 125 30.07 -20.04 -26.61
C MET A 125 30.71 -18.92 -25.80
N VAL A 126 31.60 -19.27 -24.87
CA VAL A 126 32.26 -18.34 -23.95
C VAL A 126 33.04 -17.21 -24.66
N PRO A 127 33.87 -17.47 -25.69
CA PRO A 127 34.55 -16.39 -26.41
C PRO A 127 33.59 -15.43 -27.13
N ILE A 128 32.48 -15.94 -27.67
CA ILE A 128 31.48 -15.11 -28.36
C ILE A 128 30.75 -14.23 -27.36
N LEU A 129 30.36 -14.79 -26.21
CA LEU A 129 29.79 -14.03 -25.10
C LEU A 129 30.73 -12.92 -24.64
N LYS A 130 32.05 -13.17 -24.60
CA LYS A 130 33.03 -12.14 -24.23
C LYS A 130 33.06 -10.98 -25.23
N VAL A 131 32.99 -11.26 -26.53
CA VAL A 131 32.92 -10.21 -27.55
C VAL A 131 31.61 -9.43 -27.47
N CYS A 132 30.49 -10.07 -27.13
CA CYS A 132 29.24 -9.37 -26.84
C CYS A 132 29.39 -8.42 -25.65
N GLN A 133 30.00 -8.89 -24.55
CA GLN A 133 30.26 -8.08 -23.36
C GLN A 133 31.14 -6.86 -23.67
N ASP A 134 32.22 -7.05 -24.44
CA ASP A 134 33.10 -5.96 -24.85
C ASP A 134 32.33 -4.95 -25.73
N SER A 135 31.42 -5.43 -26.58
CA SER A 135 30.57 -4.58 -27.43
C SER A 135 29.58 -3.72 -26.64
N LEU A 136 29.12 -4.19 -25.46
CA LEU A 136 28.27 -3.40 -24.56
C LEU A 136 29.02 -2.20 -23.98
N SER A 137 30.35 -2.23 -23.87
CA SER A 137 31.14 -1.08 -23.41
C SER A 137 31.18 0.07 -24.43
N VAL A 138 30.94 -0.24 -25.71
CA VAL A 138 31.00 0.72 -26.83
C VAL A 138 29.61 1.19 -27.25
N CYS A 139 28.60 0.32 -27.15
CA CYS A 139 27.22 0.66 -27.50
C CYS A 139 26.57 1.56 -26.43
N SER A 140 25.64 2.42 -26.84
CA SER A 140 24.83 3.24 -25.92
C SER A 140 23.39 3.38 -26.39
N GLY A 141 22.45 3.58 -25.47
CA GLY A 141 21.02 3.72 -25.78
C GLY A 141 20.44 2.55 -26.59
N LEU A 142 19.55 2.82 -27.55
CA LEU A 142 18.85 1.78 -28.35
C LEU A 142 19.79 0.91 -29.21
N ASN A 143 21.02 1.35 -29.44
CA ASN A 143 22.00 0.60 -30.23
C ASN A 143 22.50 -0.67 -29.52
N THR A 144 22.27 -0.79 -28.22
CA THR A 144 22.67 -1.95 -27.40
C THR A 144 21.70 -3.13 -27.55
N ILE A 145 20.44 -2.87 -27.95
CA ILE A 145 19.37 -3.89 -28.06
C ILE A 145 19.78 -5.11 -28.91
N PRO A 146 20.38 -4.96 -30.11
CA PRO A 146 20.80 -6.12 -30.91
C PRO A 146 21.86 -6.97 -30.21
N VAL A 147 22.74 -6.35 -29.42
CA VAL A 147 23.76 -7.06 -28.62
C VAL A 147 23.08 -7.90 -27.54
N TYR A 148 22.13 -7.32 -26.81
CA TYR A 148 21.33 -8.04 -25.81
C TYR A 148 20.60 -9.24 -26.40
N ARG A 149 19.96 -9.08 -27.55
CA ARG A 149 19.26 -10.18 -28.23
C ARG A 149 20.21 -11.28 -28.68
N CYS A 150 21.39 -10.93 -29.19
CA CYS A 150 22.44 -11.91 -29.50
C CYS A 150 22.87 -12.69 -28.24
N ILE A 151 23.13 -12.00 -27.12
CA ILE A 151 23.47 -12.66 -25.86
C ILE A 151 22.32 -13.59 -25.43
N CYS A 152 21.06 -13.15 -25.51
CA CYS A 152 19.90 -13.98 -25.20
C CYS A 152 19.90 -15.29 -26.01
N TYR A 153 20.09 -15.22 -27.34
CA TYR A 153 20.16 -16.41 -28.21
C TYR A 153 21.37 -17.30 -27.95
N LEU A 154 22.51 -16.74 -27.53
CA LEU A 154 23.69 -17.53 -27.19
C LEU A 154 23.49 -18.27 -25.87
N LEU A 155 22.95 -17.57 -24.86
CA LEU A 155 22.68 -18.12 -23.54
C LEU A 155 21.67 -19.28 -23.59
N SER A 156 20.67 -19.22 -24.47
CA SER A 156 19.70 -20.31 -24.64
C SER A 156 20.31 -21.59 -25.23
N LYS A 157 21.51 -21.52 -25.80
CA LYS A 157 22.22 -22.63 -26.46
C LYS A 157 23.51 -23.05 -25.72
N CYS A 158 23.82 -22.43 -24.57
CA CYS A 158 24.99 -22.80 -23.76
C CYS A 158 24.79 -24.16 -23.07
N GLN A 159 25.89 -24.90 -22.83
CA GLN A 159 25.83 -26.19 -22.15
C GLN A 159 25.96 -25.98 -20.63
N ILE A 160 24.82 -25.97 -19.95
CA ILE A 160 24.78 -25.85 -18.48
C ILE A 160 24.92 -27.27 -17.91
N PRO A 161 25.85 -27.54 -16.94
CA PRO A 161 26.52 -26.61 -16.02
C PRO A 161 27.92 -26.09 -16.40
N ASN A 162 28.54 -26.57 -17.48
CA ASN A 162 29.94 -26.26 -17.82
C ASN A 162 30.21 -24.75 -18.02
N ASP A 163 29.25 -24.02 -18.57
CA ASP A 163 29.39 -22.59 -18.89
C ASP A 163 28.87 -21.65 -17.78
N SER A 164 28.45 -22.17 -16.61
CA SER A 164 27.73 -21.41 -15.57
C SER A 164 28.44 -20.13 -15.11
N SER A 165 29.76 -20.14 -14.93
CA SER A 165 30.53 -18.95 -14.53
C SER A 165 30.51 -17.83 -15.58
N SER A 166 30.62 -18.19 -16.86
CA SER A 166 30.60 -17.24 -17.98
C SER A 166 29.22 -16.65 -18.20
N ILE A 167 28.17 -17.44 -17.95
CA ILE A 167 26.77 -16.96 -17.96
C ILE A 167 26.57 -15.92 -16.86
N ILE A 168 27.01 -16.20 -15.62
CA ILE A 168 26.91 -15.28 -14.48
C ILE A 168 27.68 -13.98 -14.77
N GLU A 169 28.88 -14.07 -15.33
CA GLU A 169 29.65 -12.88 -15.75
C GLU A 169 28.88 -12.07 -16.81
N ALA A 170 28.29 -12.74 -17.81
CA ALA A 170 27.50 -12.05 -18.85
C ALA A 170 26.28 -11.33 -18.28
N LEU A 171 25.57 -11.93 -17.32
CA LEU A 171 24.45 -11.28 -16.62
C LEU A 171 24.92 -10.08 -15.81
N SER A 172 26.05 -10.20 -15.10
CA SER A 172 26.61 -9.12 -14.27
C SER A 172 27.08 -7.91 -15.11
N VAL A 173 27.78 -8.15 -16.22
CA VAL A 173 28.20 -7.09 -17.15
C VAL A 173 26.98 -6.42 -17.78
N SER A 174 26.00 -7.23 -18.19
CA SER A 174 24.73 -6.76 -18.76
C SER A 174 23.98 -5.85 -17.79
N TRP A 175 23.89 -6.23 -16.51
CA TRP A 175 23.24 -5.43 -15.47
C TRP A 175 23.99 -4.14 -15.19
N SER A 176 25.32 -4.20 -15.08
CA SER A 176 26.16 -3.01 -14.86
C SER A 176 25.98 -1.97 -15.98
N HIS A 177 25.84 -2.43 -17.22
CA HIS A 177 25.54 -1.56 -18.36
C HIS A 177 24.17 -0.88 -18.22
N VAL A 178 23.11 -1.63 -17.88
CA VAL A 178 21.77 -1.06 -17.64
C VAL A 178 21.79 -0.01 -16.53
N GLN A 179 22.52 -0.27 -15.44
CA GLN A 179 22.66 0.68 -14.33
C GLN A 179 23.28 2.02 -14.80
N GLY A 180 24.23 1.96 -15.73
CA GLY A 180 24.82 3.14 -16.38
C GLY A 180 23.84 3.96 -17.22
N GLU A 181 22.80 3.31 -17.78
CA GLU A 181 21.77 3.94 -18.62
C GLU A 181 20.55 4.44 -17.82
N THR A 182 20.56 4.38 -16.48
CA THR A 182 19.40 4.73 -15.62
C THR A 182 18.80 6.11 -15.84
N ARG A 183 19.61 7.10 -16.26
CA ARG A 183 19.21 8.48 -16.55
C ARG A 183 18.89 8.72 -18.03
N SER A 184 19.09 7.72 -18.87
CA SER A 184 18.86 7.78 -20.32
C SER A 184 17.37 7.72 -20.64
N SER A 185 16.96 8.35 -21.74
CA SER A 185 15.59 8.22 -22.26
C SER A 185 15.28 6.80 -22.74
N CYS A 186 16.30 6.04 -23.12
CA CYS A 186 16.21 4.69 -23.66
C CYS A 186 16.27 3.59 -22.59
N PHE A 187 16.28 3.98 -21.31
CA PHE A 187 16.46 3.07 -20.18
C PHE A 187 15.43 1.93 -20.19
N TRP A 188 14.17 2.23 -20.47
CA TRP A 188 13.09 1.26 -20.34
C TRP A 188 13.18 0.15 -21.39
N GLU A 189 13.50 0.52 -22.63
CA GLU A 189 13.67 -0.41 -23.74
C GLU A 189 14.90 -1.31 -23.52
N VAL A 190 16.00 -0.73 -23.05
CA VAL A 190 17.22 -1.49 -22.73
C VAL A 190 17.00 -2.42 -21.52
N PHE A 191 16.30 -1.94 -20.49
CA PHE A 191 15.98 -2.73 -19.31
C PHE A 191 15.05 -3.90 -19.65
N GLU A 192 14.04 -3.70 -20.49
CA GLU A 192 13.14 -4.77 -20.92
C GLU A 192 13.89 -5.90 -21.66
N GLU A 193 14.83 -5.54 -22.53
CA GLU A 193 15.67 -6.54 -23.23
C GLU A 193 16.63 -7.27 -22.26
N PHE A 194 17.17 -6.58 -21.25
CA PHE A 194 17.93 -7.21 -20.19
C PHE A 194 17.09 -8.22 -19.38
N ILE A 195 15.84 -7.88 -19.05
CA ILE A 195 14.92 -8.77 -18.35
C ILE A 195 14.56 -9.98 -19.22
N ASN A 196 14.33 -9.78 -20.52
CA ASN A 196 14.07 -10.87 -21.47
C ASN A 196 15.24 -11.85 -21.56
N LEU A 197 16.47 -11.32 -21.59
CA LEU A 197 17.72 -12.08 -21.60
C LEU A 197 17.92 -12.87 -20.30
N SER A 198 17.73 -12.21 -19.16
CA SER A 198 18.07 -12.78 -17.85
C SER A 198 17.07 -13.84 -17.41
N PHE A 199 15.78 -13.59 -17.62
CA PHE A 199 14.69 -14.45 -17.19
C PHE A 199 14.06 -15.18 -18.37
N GLN A 200 14.90 -15.86 -19.16
CA GLN A 200 14.46 -16.73 -20.25
C GLN A 200 14.29 -18.19 -19.79
N PRO A 201 13.41 -18.98 -20.43
CA PRO A 201 13.14 -20.37 -20.01
C PRO A 201 14.39 -21.25 -19.90
N ALA A 202 15.37 -21.11 -20.81
CA ALA A 202 16.59 -21.92 -20.82
C ALA A 202 17.44 -21.79 -19.55
N LEU A 203 17.48 -20.58 -18.96
CA LEU A 203 18.23 -20.31 -17.72
C LEU A 203 17.43 -20.69 -16.48
N LEU A 204 16.11 -20.56 -16.54
CA LEU A 204 15.21 -20.88 -15.42
C LEU A 204 14.97 -22.38 -15.23
N GLN A 205 15.25 -23.21 -16.26
CA GLN A 205 15.12 -24.68 -16.19
C GLN A 205 16.17 -25.36 -15.32
N GLN A 206 17.17 -24.62 -14.80
CA GLN A 206 18.25 -25.20 -14.04
C GLN A 206 17.82 -25.74 -12.67
N PRO A 207 18.54 -26.72 -12.11
CA PRO A 207 18.25 -27.24 -10.77
C PRO A 207 18.21 -26.12 -9.73
N ARG A 208 17.37 -26.27 -8.70
CA ARG A 208 17.23 -25.27 -7.63
C ARG A 208 18.55 -24.96 -6.93
N ASP A 209 19.39 -25.99 -6.73
CA ASP A 209 20.67 -25.87 -6.02
C ASP A 209 21.82 -25.39 -6.93
N SER A 210 21.52 -24.90 -8.13
CA SER A 210 22.54 -24.40 -9.03
C SER A 210 22.90 -22.95 -8.68
N ALA A 211 24.19 -22.63 -8.72
CA ALA A 211 24.69 -21.27 -8.49
C ALA A 211 24.05 -20.22 -9.44
N LEU A 212 23.66 -20.64 -10.65
CA LEU A 212 22.96 -19.76 -11.60
C LEU A 212 21.54 -19.44 -11.11
N THR A 213 20.80 -20.44 -10.62
CA THR A 213 19.46 -20.24 -10.06
C THR A 213 19.50 -19.29 -8.86
N ASP A 214 20.48 -19.46 -7.96
CA ASP A 214 20.68 -18.57 -6.82
C ASP A 214 20.92 -17.12 -7.25
N VAL A 215 21.78 -16.89 -8.25
CA VAL A 215 22.04 -15.56 -8.80
C VAL A 215 20.78 -14.95 -9.43
N LEU A 216 20.00 -15.73 -10.18
CA LEU A 216 18.76 -15.24 -10.81
C LEU A 216 17.68 -14.89 -9.78
N VAL A 217 17.47 -15.73 -8.77
CA VAL A 217 16.52 -15.46 -7.68
C VAL A 217 16.95 -14.23 -6.91
N LYS A 218 18.24 -14.11 -6.56
CA LYS A 218 18.78 -12.93 -5.88
C LYS A 218 18.59 -11.66 -6.72
N SER A 219 18.92 -11.73 -8.01
CA SER A 219 18.74 -10.60 -8.94
C SER A 219 17.28 -10.18 -9.05
N ALA A 220 16.34 -11.14 -9.08
CA ALA A 220 14.91 -10.83 -9.08
C ALA A 220 14.47 -10.10 -7.81
N CYS A 221 14.93 -10.53 -6.63
CA CYS A 221 14.65 -9.85 -5.36
C CYS A 221 15.26 -8.43 -5.33
N GLU A 222 16.52 -8.27 -5.73
CA GLU A 222 17.19 -6.95 -5.82
C GLU A 222 16.44 -5.99 -6.77
N LEU A 223 15.90 -6.50 -7.89
CA LEU A 223 15.09 -5.73 -8.83
C LEU A 223 13.72 -5.33 -8.26
N MET A 224 13.09 -6.18 -7.43
CA MET A 224 11.85 -5.84 -6.74
C MET A 224 12.08 -4.69 -5.75
N GLU A 225 13.16 -4.75 -4.97
CA GLU A 225 13.58 -3.67 -4.05
C GLU A 225 13.88 -2.38 -4.82
N PHE A 226 14.63 -2.45 -5.92
CA PHE A 226 14.94 -1.30 -6.76
C PHE A 226 13.71 -0.68 -7.41
N GLY A 227 12.67 -1.47 -7.69
CA GLY A 227 11.38 -0.95 -8.14
C GLY A 227 10.70 -0.04 -7.11
N GLY A 228 10.97 -0.23 -5.81
CA GLY A 228 10.49 0.65 -4.76
C GLY A 228 11.05 2.07 -4.87
N GLU A 229 12.26 2.22 -5.40
CA GLU A 229 12.89 3.52 -5.69
C GLU A 229 12.46 4.09 -7.06
N LYS A 230 12.34 3.22 -8.07
CA LYS A 230 11.98 3.59 -9.44
C LYS A 230 10.79 2.76 -9.95
N THR A 231 9.60 3.37 -9.83
CA THR A 231 8.31 2.75 -10.17
C THR A 231 8.30 2.09 -11.54
N GLY A 232 7.85 0.85 -11.60
CA GLY A 232 7.63 0.06 -12.82
C GLY A 232 8.72 -0.90 -13.25
N ILE A 233 9.87 -0.89 -12.59
CA ILE A 233 10.89 -1.93 -12.75
C ILE A 233 10.33 -3.29 -12.36
N ALA A 234 9.68 -3.37 -11.20
CA ALA A 234 9.03 -4.59 -10.71
C ALA A 234 7.94 -5.11 -11.66
N ASN A 235 7.22 -4.21 -12.34
CA ASN A 235 6.20 -4.60 -13.31
C ASN A 235 6.78 -5.36 -14.51
N ILE A 236 7.85 -4.81 -15.11
CA ILE A 236 8.51 -5.43 -16.28
C ILE A 236 9.06 -6.82 -15.89
N LEU A 237 9.66 -6.93 -14.70
CA LEU A 237 10.12 -8.20 -14.15
C LEU A 237 8.95 -9.19 -13.97
N MET A 238 7.89 -8.78 -13.28
CA MET A 238 6.74 -9.65 -13.00
C MET A 238 6.03 -10.09 -14.27
N ARG A 239 5.80 -9.18 -15.22
CA ARG A 239 5.21 -9.51 -16.53
C ARG A 239 6.01 -10.58 -17.26
N ARG A 240 7.34 -10.46 -17.27
CA ARG A 240 8.22 -11.46 -17.89
C ARG A 240 8.14 -12.80 -17.17
N LEU A 241 8.27 -12.81 -15.85
CA LEU A 241 8.27 -14.05 -15.05
C LEU A 241 6.91 -14.75 -15.13
N CYS A 242 5.80 -14.03 -14.92
CA CYS A 242 4.46 -14.58 -15.04
C CYS A 242 4.19 -15.13 -16.45
N SER A 243 4.64 -14.46 -17.51
CA SER A 243 4.55 -14.99 -18.88
C SER A 243 5.29 -16.33 -19.04
N VAL A 244 6.50 -16.43 -18.51
CA VAL A 244 7.29 -17.67 -18.54
C VAL A 244 6.64 -18.78 -17.69
N PHE A 245 6.15 -18.45 -16.50
CA PHE A 245 5.51 -19.40 -15.58
C PHE A 245 4.16 -19.91 -16.10
N LYS A 246 3.40 -19.08 -16.82
CA LYS A 246 2.18 -19.50 -17.54
C LYS A 246 2.49 -20.59 -18.58
N SER A 247 3.64 -20.50 -19.25
CA SER A 247 4.07 -21.51 -20.22
C SER A 247 4.62 -22.78 -19.56
N SER A 248 5.36 -22.64 -18.46
CA SER A 248 5.88 -23.77 -17.68
C SER A 248 5.96 -23.45 -16.19
N LEU A 249 4.96 -23.91 -15.44
CA LEU A 249 4.81 -23.60 -14.01
C LEU A 249 5.95 -24.17 -13.14
N GLN A 250 6.60 -25.24 -13.59
CA GLN A 250 7.72 -25.85 -12.88
C GLN A 250 8.90 -24.88 -12.69
N LEU A 251 8.99 -23.82 -13.50
CA LEU A 251 10.03 -22.81 -13.39
C LEU A 251 9.81 -21.84 -12.22
N ALA A 252 8.59 -21.77 -11.67
CA ALA A 252 8.25 -20.88 -10.56
C ALA A 252 8.73 -21.42 -9.19
N ASP A 253 9.20 -22.66 -9.14
CA ASP A 253 9.42 -23.43 -7.91
C ASP A 253 10.58 -22.90 -7.02
N GLY A 254 11.41 -21.98 -7.53
CA GLY A 254 12.43 -21.24 -6.78
C GLY A 254 12.06 -19.79 -6.43
N PHE A 255 10.90 -19.31 -6.88
CA PHE A 255 10.55 -17.88 -6.86
C PHE A 255 9.47 -17.51 -5.84
N TYR A 256 9.09 -18.42 -4.93
CA TYR A 256 8.01 -18.18 -3.94
C TYR A 256 8.25 -16.93 -3.06
N CYS A 257 9.49 -16.66 -2.64
CA CYS A 257 9.83 -15.46 -1.87
C CYS A 257 9.48 -14.17 -2.65
N MET A 258 9.91 -14.11 -3.91
CA MET A 258 9.65 -12.99 -4.80
C MET A 258 8.15 -12.85 -5.12
N LEU A 259 7.45 -13.96 -5.41
CA LEU A 259 5.99 -13.94 -5.62
C LEU A 259 5.25 -13.45 -4.36
N SER A 260 5.74 -13.79 -3.17
CA SER A 260 5.18 -13.29 -1.91
C SER A 260 5.44 -11.78 -1.73
N GLN A 261 6.61 -11.29 -2.10
CA GLN A 261 6.91 -9.85 -2.14
C GLN A 261 6.02 -9.11 -3.16
N ALA A 262 5.78 -9.72 -4.33
CA ALA A 262 4.88 -9.17 -5.35
C ALA A 262 3.44 -9.04 -4.82
N ALA A 263 2.98 -9.95 -3.96
CA ALA A 263 1.65 -9.88 -3.35
C ALA A 263 1.45 -8.65 -2.44
N ILE A 264 2.50 -8.18 -1.75
CA ILE A 264 2.43 -6.97 -0.90
C ILE A 264 2.88 -5.69 -1.61
N TYR A 265 3.26 -5.79 -2.89
CA TYR A 265 3.92 -4.69 -3.60
C TYR A 265 3.01 -3.47 -3.80
N GLY A 266 3.63 -2.29 -3.70
CA GLY A 266 2.98 -0.99 -3.87
C GLY A 266 3.46 0.00 -2.81
N ASN A 267 4.00 1.13 -3.26
CA ASN A 267 4.44 2.21 -2.39
C ASN A 267 3.24 2.99 -1.82
N ILE A 268 3.44 3.63 -0.67
CA ILE A 268 2.54 4.70 -0.22
C ILE A 268 3.16 6.00 -0.68
N PHE A 269 2.48 6.65 -1.61
CA PHE A 269 2.91 7.94 -2.13
C PHE A 269 2.69 9.04 -1.10
N ARG A 270 3.66 9.93 -0.97
CA ARG A 270 3.49 11.16 -0.18
C ARG A 270 2.41 12.02 -0.83
N LYS A 271 1.80 12.95 -0.08
CA LYS A 271 0.69 13.78 -0.58
C LYS A 271 0.99 14.48 -1.91
N GLN A 272 2.20 15.01 -2.09
CA GLN A 272 2.63 15.67 -3.33
C GLN A 272 2.78 14.68 -4.51
N GLU A 273 3.29 13.49 -4.24
CA GLU A 273 3.41 12.42 -5.23
C GLU A 273 2.02 11.88 -5.63
N ARG A 274 1.11 11.75 -4.66
CA ARG A 274 -0.27 11.34 -4.92
C ARG A 274 -0.98 12.29 -5.88
N GLN A 275 -0.85 13.60 -5.68
CA GLN A 275 -1.40 14.60 -6.61
C GLN A 275 -0.85 14.45 -8.02
N LEU A 276 0.45 14.16 -8.16
CA LEU A 276 1.08 13.92 -9.45
C LEU A 276 0.53 12.65 -10.10
N HIS A 277 0.34 11.58 -9.31
CA HIS A 277 -0.26 10.33 -9.75
C HIS A 277 -1.72 10.50 -10.16
N ASP A 278 -2.53 11.24 -9.42
CA ASP A 278 -3.92 11.54 -9.76
C ASP A 278 -4.01 12.28 -11.10
N VAL A 279 -3.10 13.22 -11.34
CA VAL A 279 -2.98 13.91 -12.63
C VAL A 279 -2.61 12.94 -13.75
N PHE A 280 -1.66 12.02 -13.52
CA PHE A 280 -1.31 11.00 -14.52
C PHE A 280 -2.47 10.04 -14.82
N SER A 281 -3.16 9.55 -13.80
CA SER A 281 -4.35 8.70 -13.95
C SER A 281 -5.49 9.43 -14.66
N TYR A 282 -5.68 10.72 -14.39
CA TYR A 282 -6.63 11.55 -15.13
C TYR A 282 -6.23 11.68 -16.60
N ILE A 283 -4.96 11.98 -16.90
CA ILE A 283 -4.45 12.05 -18.27
C ILE A 283 -4.66 10.72 -18.99
N GLU A 284 -4.39 9.59 -18.33
CA GLU A 284 -4.62 8.24 -18.86
C GLU A 284 -6.10 7.98 -19.16
N SER A 285 -7.01 8.40 -18.28
CA SER A 285 -8.47 8.25 -18.47
C SER A 285 -9.00 8.94 -19.73
N LEU A 286 -8.27 9.93 -20.27
CA LEU A 286 -8.60 10.58 -21.53
C LEU A 286 -8.32 9.68 -22.75
N GLY A 287 -7.58 8.58 -22.58
CA GLY A 287 -7.26 7.61 -23.63
C GLY A 287 -6.66 8.28 -24.86
N ASN A 288 -7.14 7.90 -26.04
CA ASN A 288 -6.67 8.46 -27.33
C ASN A 288 -7.02 9.95 -27.52
N LYS A 289 -7.84 10.57 -26.64
CA LYS A 289 -8.08 12.02 -26.70
C LYS A 289 -6.86 12.83 -26.28
N CYS A 290 -5.94 12.22 -25.52
CA CYS A 290 -4.67 12.84 -25.15
C CYS A 290 -3.53 12.18 -25.93
N SER A 291 -2.90 12.94 -26.83
CA SER A 291 -1.78 12.45 -27.65
C SER A 291 -0.56 12.01 -26.83
N VAL A 292 -0.45 12.44 -25.57
CA VAL A 292 0.63 12.02 -24.65
C VAL A 292 0.51 10.53 -24.30
N ASN A 293 -0.71 9.99 -24.24
CA ASN A 293 -0.95 8.58 -23.92
C ASN A 293 -0.44 7.63 -25.02
N GLU A 294 -0.41 8.08 -26.29
CA GLU A 294 0.18 7.32 -27.39
C GLU A 294 1.72 7.26 -27.30
N LEU A 295 2.35 8.27 -26.71
CA LEU A 295 3.81 8.37 -26.60
C LEU A 295 4.34 7.65 -25.35
N LYS A 296 3.58 7.68 -24.25
CA LYS A 296 3.89 7.00 -22.99
C LYS A 296 2.59 6.49 -22.37
N PRO A 297 2.24 5.20 -22.47
CA PRO A 297 1.16 4.66 -21.67
C PRO A 297 1.56 4.73 -20.20
N TYR A 298 0.99 5.70 -19.47
CA TYR A 298 1.19 5.90 -18.04
C TYR A 298 0.32 4.93 -17.24
N THR A 299 0.51 3.63 -17.41
CA THR A 299 -0.07 2.69 -16.44
C THR A 299 0.61 2.94 -15.09
N THR A 300 -0.14 2.92 -13.99
CA THR A 300 0.42 2.82 -12.63
C THR A 300 1.15 1.49 -12.50
N LYS A 301 2.40 1.47 -12.95
CA LYS A 301 3.16 0.25 -13.23
C LYS A 301 3.24 -0.66 -12.00
N ASP A 302 3.25 -0.11 -10.79
CA ASP A 302 3.41 -0.90 -9.57
C ASP A 302 2.13 -1.65 -9.16
N ILE A 303 0.94 -1.12 -9.46
CA ILE A 303 -0.33 -1.85 -9.24
C ILE A 303 -0.37 -3.12 -10.10
N MET A 304 0.18 -3.03 -11.32
CA MET A 304 0.23 -4.16 -12.25
C MET A 304 1.09 -5.33 -11.72
N VAL A 305 2.02 -5.11 -10.79
CA VAL A 305 2.79 -6.19 -10.14
C VAL A 305 1.85 -7.20 -9.47
N ARG A 306 0.85 -6.70 -8.72
CA ARG A 306 -0.18 -7.54 -8.09
C ARG A 306 -1.13 -8.14 -9.12
N ALA A 307 -1.48 -7.37 -10.15
CA ALA A 307 -2.35 -7.84 -11.23
C ALA A 307 -1.72 -9.02 -12.00
N GLU A 308 -0.41 -8.97 -12.29
CA GLU A 308 0.35 -10.05 -12.95
C GLU A 308 0.40 -11.32 -12.11
N LEU A 309 0.57 -11.20 -10.79
CA LEU A 309 0.51 -12.34 -9.87
C LEU A 309 -0.89 -12.97 -9.84
N ALA A 310 -1.93 -12.14 -9.72
CA ALA A 310 -3.31 -12.60 -9.76
C ALA A 310 -3.62 -13.27 -11.11
N SER A 311 -3.14 -12.70 -12.23
CA SER A 311 -3.27 -13.25 -13.57
C SER A 311 -2.60 -14.61 -13.73
N LEU A 312 -1.39 -14.79 -13.15
CA LEU A 312 -0.74 -16.10 -13.09
C LEU A 312 -1.62 -17.11 -12.36
N ILE A 313 -2.12 -16.79 -11.16
CA ILE A 313 -2.99 -17.69 -10.38
C ILE A 313 -4.27 -18.02 -11.15
N CYS A 314 -4.92 -17.02 -11.75
CA CYS A 314 -6.15 -17.20 -12.51
C CYS A 314 -5.97 -18.09 -13.74
N SER A 315 -4.79 -18.08 -14.38
CA SER A 315 -4.49 -18.95 -15.51
C SER A 315 -4.28 -20.44 -15.14
N LEU A 316 -4.19 -20.75 -13.84
CA LEU A 316 -3.97 -22.12 -13.39
C LEU A 316 -5.28 -22.91 -13.33
N CYS A 317 -5.24 -24.14 -13.83
CA CYS A 317 -6.34 -25.10 -13.69
C CYS A 317 -6.39 -25.77 -12.28
N PRO A 318 -7.50 -25.63 -11.51
CA PRO A 318 -7.63 -26.21 -10.17
C PRO A 318 -7.60 -27.74 -10.08
N THR A 319 -7.86 -28.45 -11.18
CA THR A 319 -7.84 -29.92 -11.22
C THR A 319 -6.45 -30.50 -11.48
N ASN A 320 -5.49 -29.67 -11.89
CA ASN A 320 -4.12 -30.10 -12.19
C ASN A 320 -3.29 -30.22 -10.91
N LYS A 321 -2.75 -31.41 -10.62
CA LYS A 321 -1.94 -31.68 -9.41
C LYS A 321 -0.69 -30.81 -9.28
N THR A 322 -0.04 -30.47 -10.39
CA THR A 322 1.15 -29.60 -10.39
C THR A 322 0.76 -28.17 -9.99
N HIS A 323 -0.37 -27.69 -10.50
CA HIS A 323 -0.89 -26.37 -10.18
C HIS A 323 -1.36 -26.29 -8.73
N GLN A 324 -2.04 -27.33 -8.24
CA GLN A 324 -2.40 -27.46 -6.83
C GLN A 324 -1.16 -27.42 -5.93
N LYS A 325 -0.11 -28.18 -6.26
CA LYS A 325 1.15 -28.17 -5.50
C LYS A 325 1.77 -26.77 -5.42
N PHE A 326 1.83 -26.06 -6.54
CA PHE A 326 2.32 -24.68 -6.59
C PHE A 326 1.46 -23.75 -5.72
N ALA A 327 0.14 -23.79 -5.88
CA ALA A 327 -0.80 -22.97 -5.13
C ALA A 327 -0.72 -23.21 -3.61
N ILE A 328 -0.56 -24.46 -3.18
CA ILE A 328 -0.37 -24.84 -1.77
C ILE A 328 0.93 -24.25 -1.20
N ASN A 329 2.03 -24.33 -1.93
CA ASN A 329 3.31 -23.80 -1.48
C ASN A 329 3.27 -22.27 -1.37
N LEU A 330 2.70 -21.60 -2.39
CA LEU A 330 2.51 -20.15 -2.38
C LEU A 330 1.60 -19.72 -1.22
N LEU A 331 0.49 -20.43 -0.99
CA LEU A 331 -0.42 -20.15 0.13
C LEU A 331 0.31 -20.19 1.49
N ARG A 332 1.14 -21.22 1.71
CA ARG A 332 1.90 -21.35 2.96
C ARG A 332 2.89 -20.21 3.16
N ASP A 333 3.55 -19.76 2.09
CA ASP A 333 4.49 -18.65 2.18
C ASP A 333 3.78 -17.31 2.38
N LEU A 334 2.62 -17.09 1.76
CA LEU A 334 1.78 -15.90 2.01
C LEU A 334 1.24 -15.86 3.45
N ILE A 335 0.83 -17.01 4.02
CA ILE A 335 0.42 -17.10 5.43
C ILE A 335 1.59 -16.75 6.37
N LYS A 336 2.80 -17.25 6.09
CA LYS A 336 3.99 -16.87 6.86
C LYS A 336 4.28 -15.38 6.75
N LEU A 337 4.19 -14.81 5.54
CA LEU A 337 4.41 -13.38 5.31
C LEU A 337 3.37 -12.52 6.04
N TYR A 338 2.10 -12.92 6.04
CA TYR A 338 1.05 -12.23 6.81
C TYR A 338 1.40 -12.17 8.30
N ARG A 339 1.80 -13.31 8.88
CA ARG A 339 2.20 -13.39 10.29
C ARG A 339 3.45 -12.53 10.58
N ALA A 340 4.39 -12.43 9.65
CA ALA A 340 5.56 -11.56 9.78
C ALA A 340 5.15 -10.08 9.80
N VAL A 341 4.31 -9.64 8.85
CA VAL A 341 3.77 -8.26 8.80
C VAL A 341 3.05 -7.89 10.10
N GLN A 342 2.35 -8.84 10.71
CA GLN A 342 1.66 -8.62 11.98
C GLN A 342 2.62 -8.42 13.17
N LEU A 343 3.77 -9.13 13.18
CA LEU A 343 4.78 -9.06 14.26
C LEU A 343 5.64 -7.79 14.21
N GLU A 344 5.76 -7.12 13.06
CA GLU A 344 6.56 -5.89 12.88
C GLU A 344 5.98 -4.66 13.63
N THR A 345 4.84 -4.80 14.32
CA THR A 345 4.07 -3.68 14.87
C THR A 345 4.33 -3.42 16.35
N ILE A 346 4.68 -2.17 16.68
CA ILE A 346 5.03 -1.72 18.05
C ILE A 346 3.78 -1.28 18.84
N THR A 347 2.66 -1.00 18.17
CA THR A 347 1.42 -0.47 18.80
C THR A 347 0.21 -1.33 18.48
N PRO A 348 -0.51 -1.88 19.48
CA PRO A 348 -1.76 -2.61 19.26
C PRO A 348 -2.87 -1.63 18.86
N GLY A 349 -3.32 -1.71 17.61
CA GLY A 349 -4.40 -0.87 17.08
C GLY A 349 -4.10 -0.41 15.66
N THR A 350 -4.43 -1.25 14.69
CA THR A 350 -4.15 -1.02 13.27
C THR A 350 -4.93 0.19 12.75
N ILE A 351 -4.21 1.28 12.49
CA ILE A 351 -4.77 2.51 11.91
C ILE A 351 -5.28 2.19 10.50
N THR A 352 -6.53 2.56 10.23
CA THR A 352 -7.13 2.37 8.90
C THR A 352 -6.26 3.03 7.84
N ASN A 353 -6.00 2.29 6.76
CA ASN A 353 -5.19 2.70 5.60
C ASN A 353 -3.70 2.92 5.87
N SER A 354 -3.17 2.47 7.02
CA SER A 354 -1.72 2.34 7.24
C SER A 354 -1.06 1.39 6.24
N LEU A 355 0.27 1.45 6.12
CA LEU A 355 1.03 0.52 5.27
C LEU A 355 0.79 -0.93 5.66
N GLU A 356 0.73 -1.20 6.96
CA GLU A 356 0.43 -2.53 7.47
C GLU A 356 -0.98 -2.99 7.05
N HIS A 357 -2.01 -2.15 7.23
CA HIS A 357 -3.37 -2.47 6.80
C HIS A 357 -3.43 -2.77 5.31
N ARG A 358 -2.79 -1.93 4.49
CA ARG A 358 -2.73 -2.12 3.03
C ARG A 358 -2.00 -3.41 2.68
N LYS A 359 -0.86 -3.71 3.29
CA LYS A 359 -0.13 -4.98 3.09
C LYS A 359 -0.99 -6.20 3.45
N LYS A 360 -1.67 -6.18 4.60
CA LYS A 360 -2.59 -7.25 5.02
C LYS A 360 -3.75 -7.44 4.05
N HIS A 361 -4.35 -6.33 3.60
CA HIS A 361 -5.44 -6.34 2.63
C HIS A 361 -4.98 -6.93 1.29
N ARG A 362 -3.84 -6.46 0.74
CA ARG A 362 -3.24 -6.97 -0.51
C ARG A 362 -2.95 -8.47 -0.43
N LEU A 363 -2.38 -8.94 0.70
CA LEU A 363 -2.13 -10.36 0.94
C LEU A 363 -3.41 -11.18 0.90
N LEU A 364 -4.45 -10.73 1.61
CA LEU A 364 -5.72 -11.45 1.66
C LEU A 364 -6.40 -11.54 0.30
N GLN A 365 -6.29 -10.53 -0.56
CA GLN A 365 -6.79 -10.61 -1.94
C GLN A 365 -6.16 -11.78 -2.71
N ILE A 366 -4.84 -11.95 -2.59
CA ILE A 366 -4.11 -13.05 -3.28
C ILE A 366 -4.38 -14.40 -2.62
N VAL A 367 -4.36 -14.48 -1.28
CA VAL A 367 -4.72 -15.69 -0.53
C VAL A 367 -6.13 -16.16 -0.92
N PHE A 368 -7.05 -15.23 -1.13
CA PHE A 368 -8.42 -15.57 -1.49
C PHE A 368 -8.54 -16.23 -2.86
N LEU A 369 -7.73 -15.84 -3.85
CA LEU A 369 -7.70 -16.52 -5.15
C LEU A 369 -7.22 -17.98 -5.03
N LEU A 370 -6.31 -18.25 -4.10
CA LEU A 370 -5.75 -19.59 -3.86
C LEU A 370 -6.75 -20.56 -3.19
N GLU A 371 -7.86 -20.05 -2.64
CA GLU A 371 -8.98 -20.83 -2.10
C GLU A 371 -9.56 -21.82 -3.14
N THR A 372 -9.46 -21.51 -4.43
CA THR A 372 -9.93 -22.39 -5.51
C THR A 372 -9.12 -23.69 -5.65
N PHE A 373 -7.90 -23.73 -5.11
CA PHE A 373 -6.97 -24.88 -5.19
C PHE A 373 -6.93 -25.73 -3.91
N LEU A 374 -7.86 -25.49 -2.97
CA LEU A 374 -7.93 -26.26 -1.73
C LEU A 374 -8.22 -27.74 -2.01
N VAL A 375 -7.45 -28.58 -1.34
CA VAL A 375 -7.59 -30.04 -1.22
C VAL A 375 -7.61 -30.39 0.27
N GLU A 376 -7.92 -31.65 0.61
CA GLU A 376 -8.00 -32.06 2.02
C GLU A 376 -6.72 -31.79 2.83
N THR A 377 -5.54 -31.78 2.18
CA THR A 377 -4.24 -31.60 2.85
C THR A 377 -3.91 -30.17 3.27
N ASN A 378 -4.51 -29.14 2.64
CA ASN A 378 -4.26 -27.73 2.96
C ASN A 378 -5.53 -26.99 3.43
N PHE A 379 -6.69 -27.66 3.43
CA PHE A 379 -7.92 -27.11 3.99
C PHE A 379 -7.71 -26.63 5.42
N GLU A 380 -7.04 -27.44 6.26
CA GLU A 380 -6.79 -27.12 7.67
C GLU A 380 -5.84 -25.93 7.83
N ASP A 381 -4.84 -25.78 6.93
CA ASP A 381 -3.89 -24.67 6.94
C ASP A 381 -4.62 -23.33 6.79
N LEU A 382 -5.49 -23.20 5.77
CA LEU A 382 -6.26 -21.97 5.54
C LEU A 382 -7.39 -21.80 6.57
N TRP A 383 -8.03 -22.89 6.99
CA TRP A 383 -9.10 -22.87 7.99
C TRP A 383 -8.59 -22.29 9.32
N THR A 384 -7.50 -22.85 9.84
CA THR A 384 -6.88 -22.41 11.09
C THR A 384 -6.41 -20.97 10.98
N PHE A 385 -5.71 -20.62 9.89
CA PHE A 385 -5.25 -19.25 9.64
C PHE A 385 -6.40 -18.24 9.65
N SER A 386 -7.52 -18.55 8.97
CA SER A 386 -8.67 -17.66 8.88
C SER A 386 -9.35 -17.45 10.24
N TRP A 387 -9.50 -18.51 11.04
CA TRP A 387 -10.04 -18.39 12.38
C TRP A 387 -9.12 -17.64 13.35
N ASP A 388 -7.80 -17.88 13.28
CA ASP A 388 -6.81 -17.12 14.05
C ASP A 388 -6.86 -15.63 13.72
N LEU A 389 -6.99 -15.31 12.44
CA LEU A 389 -7.10 -13.94 11.94
C LEU A 389 -8.35 -13.25 12.49
N LEU A 390 -9.52 -13.89 12.43
CA LEU A 390 -10.75 -13.31 13.00
C LEU A 390 -10.64 -13.02 14.50
N HIS A 391 -9.83 -13.78 15.23
CA HIS A 391 -9.60 -13.55 16.66
C HIS A 391 -8.70 -12.36 16.96
N GLN A 392 -7.79 -12.02 16.04
CA GLN A 392 -6.72 -11.06 16.28
C GLN A 392 -6.96 -9.72 15.59
N GLU A 393 -7.67 -9.71 14.45
CA GLU A 393 -7.84 -8.52 13.62
C GLU A 393 -9.08 -7.72 13.99
N TYR A 394 -8.96 -6.39 14.02
CA TYR A 394 -10.07 -5.48 14.35
C TYR A 394 -10.59 -4.69 13.15
N GLN A 395 -9.86 -4.67 12.03
CA GLN A 395 -10.22 -3.91 10.84
C GLN A 395 -11.36 -4.58 10.05
N PRO A 396 -12.48 -3.87 9.78
CA PRO A 396 -13.63 -4.46 9.10
C PRO A 396 -13.32 -5.05 7.71
N SER A 397 -12.51 -4.38 6.89
CA SER A 397 -12.07 -4.84 5.56
C SER A 397 -11.46 -6.24 5.61
N ILE A 398 -10.43 -6.40 6.46
CA ILE A 398 -9.70 -7.66 6.66
C ILE A 398 -10.65 -8.74 7.21
N ARG A 399 -11.50 -8.39 8.19
CA ARG A 399 -12.46 -9.33 8.79
C ARG A 399 -13.50 -9.80 7.79
N HIS A 400 -14.10 -8.91 6.99
CA HIS A 400 -15.10 -9.27 5.99
C HIS A 400 -14.51 -10.11 4.85
N THR A 401 -13.27 -9.83 4.40
CA THR A 401 -12.57 -10.72 3.47
C THR A 401 -12.35 -12.11 4.08
N CYS A 402 -11.98 -12.18 5.36
CA CYS A 402 -11.81 -13.45 6.06
C CYS A 402 -13.14 -14.21 6.27
N GLU A 403 -14.22 -13.51 6.61
CA GLU A 403 -15.58 -14.05 6.67
C GLU A 403 -15.99 -14.64 5.33
N TRP A 404 -15.65 -13.96 4.23
CA TRP A 404 -15.93 -14.45 2.88
C TRP A 404 -15.14 -15.73 2.53
N ILE A 405 -13.85 -15.78 2.86
CA ILE A 405 -13.03 -16.99 2.71
C ILE A 405 -13.67 -18.16 3.45
N LEU A 406 -13.99 -17.99 4.74
CA LEU A 406 -14.62 -19.02 5.57
C LEU A 406 -15.99 -19.45 5.03
N LEU A 407 -16.84 -18.50 4.61
CA LEU A 407 -18.13 -18.79 3.99
C LEU A 407 -17.98 -19.73 2.79
N ARG A 408 -17.07 -19.42 1.87
CA ARG A 408 -16.83 -20.27 0.69
C ARG A 408 -16.29 -21.64 1.05
N MET A 409 -15.37 -21.72 2.01
CA MET A 409 -14.85 -23.00 2.50
C MET A 409 -15.97 -23.88 3.09
N ILE A 410 -16.88 -23.31 3.90
CA ILE A 410 -18.02 -24.02 4.49
C ILE A 410 -19.02 -24.44 3.42
N ILE A 411 -19.30 -23.58 2.43
CA ILE A 411 -20.21 -23.90 1.32
C ILE A 411 -19.64 -25.06 0.47
N LYS A 412 -18.33 -25.08 0.20
CA LYS A 412 -17.67 -26.18 -0.51
C LYS A 412 -17.63 -27.48 0.29
N LYS A 413 -17.49 -27.40 1.62
CA LYS A 413 -17.50 -28.55 2.54
C LYS A 413 -18.58 -28.40 3.63
N PRO A 414 -19.85 -28.73 3.33
CA PRO A 414 -20.98 -28.55 4.26
C PRO A 414 -20.92 -29.37 5.55
N GLU A 415 -19.97 -30.29 5.70
CA GLU A 415 -19.67 -31.00 6.96
C GLU A 415 -19.02 -30.06 7.99
N SER A 416 -18.38 -28.99 7.55
CA SER A 416 -17.69 -28.01 8.41
C SER A 416 -18.67 -27.15 9.23
N VAL A 417 -19.97 -27.25 8.97
CA VAL A 417 -21.03 -26.58 9.77
C VAL A 417 -21.03 -27.08 11.21
N ASP A 418 -20.74 -28.36 11.44
CA ASP A 418 -20.67 -28.90 12.81
C ASP A 418 -19.49 -28.30 13.57
N GLU A 419 -18.35 -28.11 12.89
CA GLU A 419 -17.18 -27.47 13.47
C GLU A 419 -17.43 -25.98 13.73
N LEU A 420 -18.11 -25.28 12.82
CA LEU A 420 -18.58 -23.91 13.02
C LEU A 420 -19.39 -23.79 14.32
N TRP A 421 -20.33 -24.71 14.55
CA TRP A 421 -21.13 -24.70 15.79
C TRP A 421 -20.30 -25.01 17.04
N LYS A 422 -19.34 -25.94 16.97
CA LYS A 422 -18.41 -26.18 18.09
C LYS A 422 -17.59 -24.94 18.43
N ILE A 423 -17.20 -24.14 17.43
CA ILE A 423 -16.50 -22.87 17.65
C ILE A 423 -17.45 -21.87 18.31
N PHE A 424 -18.70 -21.74 17.83
CA PHE A 424 -19.71 -20.86 18.43
C PHE A 424 -19.91 -21.13 19.92
N ASP A 425 -20.06 -22.41 20.28
CA ASP A 425 -20.37 -22.83 21.64
C ASP A 425 -19.21 -22.55 22.62
N LYS A 426 -17.99 -22.39 22.10
CA LYS A 426 -16.80 -22.00 22.90
C LYS A 426 -16.65 -20.49 23.06
N LEU A 427 -17.35 -19.68 22.26
CA LEU A 427 -17.22 -18.23 22.31
C LEU A 427 -17.98 -17.64 23.51
N THR A 428 -17.41 -16.59 24.10
CA THR A 428 -17.99 -15.88 25.25
C THR A 428 -18.18 -14.41 24.89
N GLU A 429 -19.00 -13.68 25.66
CA GLU A 429 -19.24 -12.24 25.44
C GLU A 429 -17.96 -11.39 25.37
N LYS A 430 -16.86 -11.84 25.99
CA LYS A 430 -15.54 -11.18 25.91
C LYS A 430 -14.97 -11.11 24.49
N LYS A 431 -15.42 -11.99 23.59
CA LYS A 431 -15.03 -12.04 22.16
C LYS A 431 -16.16 -11.54 21.27
N SER A 432 -16.73 -10.39 21.60
CA SER A 432 -17.91 -9.85 20.92
C SER A 432 -17.72 -9.61 19.41
N THR A 433 -16.52 -9.24 18.97
CA THR A 433 -16.18 -9.02 17.55
C THR A 433 -16.27 -10.31 16.73
N VAL A 434 -15.66 -11.41 17.22
CA VAL A 434 -15.72 -12.74 16.58
C VAL A 434 -17.16 -13.26 16.52
N LEU A 435 -17.93 -13.06 17.59
CA LEU A 435 -19.34 -13.39 17.62
C LEU A 435 -20.14 -12.64 16.54
N CYS A 436 -19.90 -11.34 16.38
CA CYS A 436 -20.56 -10.54 15.33
C CYS A 436 -20.20 -11.04 13.92
N SER A 437 -18.92 -11.30 13.65
CA SER A 437 -18.46 -11.89 12.39
C SER A 437 -19.12 -13.25 12.12
N MET A 438 -19.22 -14.08 13.15
CA MET A 438 -19.86 -15.38 13.01
C MET A 438 -21.37 -15.29 12.76
N MET A 439 -22.07 -14.38 13.45
CA MET A 439 -23.49 -14.11 13.19
C MET A 439 -23.71 -13.57 11.77
N CYS A 440 -22.80 -12.74 11.28
CA CYS A 440 -22.79 -12.26 9.91
C CYS A 440 -22.67 -13.44 8.92
N MET A 441 -21.66 -14.31 9.08
CA MET A 441 -21.48 -15.50 8.24
C MET A 441 -22.72 -16.41 8.25
N VAL A 442 -23.22 -16.74 9.44
CA VAL A 442 -24.43 -17.58 9.62
C VAL A 442 -25.65 -16.99 8.90
N SER A 443 -25.73 -15.66 8.75
CA SER A 443 -26.80 -14.99 8.00
C SER A 443 -26.78 -15.28 6.48
N HIS A 444 -25.64 -15.68 5.92
CA HIS A 444 -25.50 -16.02 4.48
C HIS A 444 -25.53 -17.52 4.22
N LEU A 445 -25.08 -18.36 5.16
CA LEU A 445 -24.86 -19.79 4.91
C LEU A 445 -26.11 -20.56 4.48
N GLY A 446 -27.26 -20.33 5.15
CA GLY A 446 -28.43 -21.19 5.04
C GLY A 446 -28.94 -21.41 3.61
N VAL A 447 -28.96 -20.37 2.77
CA VAL A 447 -29.44 -20.45 1.38
C VAL A 447 -28.48 -21.19 0.44
N HIS A 448 -27.20 -21.31 0.80
CA HIS A 448 -26.16 -21.96 0.00
C HIS A 448 -25.88 -23.41 0.41
N LEU A 449 -26.41 -23.87 1.54
CA LEU A 449 -26.26 -25.27 1.96
C LEU A 449 -27.10 -26.21 1.09
N PRO A 450 -26.71 -27.49 0.95
CA PRO A 450 -27.53 -28.51 0.30
C PRO A 450 -28.92 -28.62 0.94
N LYS A 451 -29.97 -28.79 0.13
CA LYS A 451 -31.39 -28.79 0.58
C LYS A 451 -31.67 -29.71 1.77
N ASN A 452 -31.03 -30.87 1.83
CA ASN A 452 -31.18 -31.85 2.91
C ASN A 452 -30.59 -31.40 4.27
N LYS A 453 -29.75 -30.36 4.30
CA LYS A 453 -29.17 -29.78 5.52
C LYS A 453 -29.76 -28.41 5.89
N GLN A 454 -30.55 -27.79 5.02
CA GLN A 454 -31.04 -26.42 5.24
C GLN A 454 -31.97 -26.31 6.45
N GLU A 455 -32.97 -27.19 6.55
CA GLU A 455 -33.94 -27.15 7.67
C GLU A 455 -33.29 -27.43 9.02
N GLU A 456 -32.36 -28.39 9.07
CA GLU A 456 -31.54 -28.68 10.25
C GLU A 456 -30.70 -27.47 10.65
N PHE A 457 -30.03 -26.82 9.69
CA PHE A 457 -29.23 -25.62 9.92
C PHE A 457 -30.05 -24.46 10.48
N TYR A 458 -31.19 -24.12 9.88
CA TYR A 458 -32.03 -23.02 10.38
C TYR A 458 -32.56 -23.30 11.78
N THR A 459 -32.98 -24.55 12.06
CA THR A 459 -33.46 -24.96 13.38
C THR A 459 -32.36 -24.81 14.44
N ALA A 460 -31.15 -25.31 14.17
CA ALA A 460 -30.00 -25.17 15.07
C ALA A 460 -29.60 -23.69 15.24
N SER A 461 -29.60 -22.93 14.15
CA SER A 461 -29.24 -21.50 14.14
C SER A 461 -30.17 -20.68 15.03
N PHE A 462 -31.50 -20.87 14.92
CA PHE A 462 -32.46 -20.16 15.76
C PHE A 462 -32.28 -20.46 17.25
N GLN A 463 -32.07 -21.73 17.62
CA GLN A 463 -31.83 -22.12 19.01
C GLN A 463 -30.55 -21.51 19.57
N LYS A 464 -29.49 -21.43 18.76
CA LYS A 464 -28.19 -20.88 19.16
C LYS A 464 -28.15 -19.36 19.18
N LEU A 465 -28.86 -18.66 18.28
CA LEU A 465 -28.85 -17.19 18.19
C LEU A 465 -29.77 -16.50 19.20
N LEU A 466 -30.87 -17.15 19.59
CA LEU A 466 -31.87 -16.55 20.48
C LEU A 466 -31.30 -16.06 21.82
N PRO A 467 -30.43 -16.81 22.53
CA PRO A 467 -29.79 -16.31 23.76
C PRO A 467 -28.96 -15.04 23.56
N TRP A 468 -28.31 -14.89 22.39
CA TRP A 468 -27.45 -13.74 22.11
C TRP A 468 -28.21 -12.45 21.83
N CYS A 469 -29.50 -12.53 21.54
CA CYS A 469 -30.37 -11.35 21.49
C CYS A 469 -30.50 -10.67 22.86
N MET A 470 -30.20 -11.40 23.94
CA MET A 470 -30.24 -10.92 25.33
C MET A 470 -28.83 -10.67 25.91
N ALA A 471 -27.76 -10.75 25.09
CA ALA A 471 -26.38 -10.56 25.54
C ALA A 471 -26.15 -9.17 26.17
N ASN A 472 -25.19 -8.99 27.09
CA ASN A 472 -24.91 -7.68 27.69
C ASN A 472 -24.31 -6.67 26.69
N HIS A 473 -23.54 -7.17 25.72
CA HIS A 473 -22.88 -6.34 24.71
C HIS A 473 -23.85 -5.90 23.60
N PHE A 474 -24.01 -4.59 23.42
CA PHE A 474 -25.02 -4.01 22.51
C PHE A 474 -24.89 -4.50 21.06
N ASN A 475 -23.69 -4.42 20.46
CA ASN A 475 -23.51 -4.83 19.07
C ASN A 475 -23.79 -6.32 18.85
N THR A 476 -23.49 -7.15 19.85
CA THR A 476 -23.77 -8.59 19.79
C THR A 476 -25.26 -8.86 19.74
N ARG A 477 -26.06 -8.12 20.54
CA ARG A 477 -27.52 -8.19 20.47
C ARG A 477 -28.06 -7.76 19.10
N VAL A 478 -27.54 -6.65 18.56
CA VAL A 478 -27.95 -6.13 17.25
C VAL A 478 -27.67 -7.15 16.14
N HIS A 479 -26.46 -7.73 16.10
CA HIS A 479 -26.10 -8.73 15.10
C HIS A 479 -26.93 -10.01 15.23
N ALA A 480 -27.14 -10.51 16.47
CA ALA A 480 -27.97 -11.69 16.70
C ALA A 480 -29.40 -11.47 16.19
N ALA A 481 -30.01 -10.33 16.55
CA ALA A 481 -31.36 -9.99 16.13
C ALA A 481 -31.46 -9.75 14.61
N ALA A 482 -30.51 -9.03 14.00
CA ALA A 482 -30.46 -8.82 12.55
C ALA A 482 -30.31 -10.13 11.77
N THR A 483 -29.44 -11.04 12.23
CA THR A 483 -29.27 -12.36 11.65
C THR A 483 -30.56 -13.18 11.76
N LEU A 484 -31.25 -13.15 12.90
CA LEU A 484 -32.55 -13.81 13.06
C LEU A 484 -33.59 -13.27 12.06
N VAL A 485 -33.71 -11.94 11.93
CA VAL A 485 -34.64 -11.30 11.00
C VAL A 485 -34.34 -11.73 9.55
N LYS A 486 -33.07 -11.71 9.15
CA LYS A 486 -32.64 -12.11 7.81
C LYS A 486 -32.93 -13.60 7.54
N GLN A 487 -32.58 -14.49 8.46
CA GLN A 487 -32.84 -15.93 8.31
C GLN A 487 -34.34 -16.26 8.31
N TRP A 488 -35.14 -15.56 9.11
CA TRP A 488 -36.59 -15.73 9.09
C TRP A 488 -37.20 -15.42 7.71
N LYS A 489 -36.80 -14.29 7.10
CA LYS A 489 -37.18 -13.93 5.72
C LYS A 489 -36.71 -14.96 4.69
N GLN A 490 -35.52 -15.55 4.89
CA GLN A 490 -35.03 -16.64 4.05
C GLN A 490 -35.93 -17.89 4.16
N CYS A 491 -36.29 -18.32 5.37
CA CYS A 491 -37.22 -19.43 5.59
C CYS A 491 -38.60 -19.18 4.95
N GLU A 492 -39.12 -17.95 5.02
CA GLU A 492 -40.37 -17.54 4.34
C GLU A 492 -40.25 -17.71 2.82
N SER A 493 -39.15 -17.25 2.22
CA SER A 493 -38.90 -17.36 0.78
C SER A 493 -38.72 -18.81 0.31
N LEU A 494 -38.11 -19.65 1.14
CA LEU A 494 -37.87 -21.08 0.88
C LEU A 494 -39.07 -21.97 1.24
N LYS A 495 -40.11 -21.42 1.89
CA LYS A 495 -41.33 -22.11 2.35
C LYS A 495 -41.08 -23.23 3.37
N PHE A 496 -40.14 -23.04 4.30
CA PHE A 496 -39.88 -23.99 5.39
C PHE A 496 -40.87 -23.84 6.54
N THR A 497 -42.12 -24.24 6.30
CA THR A 497 -43.22 -24.08 7.26
C THR A 497 -42.99 -24.85 8.56
N GLU A 498 -42.41 -26.05 8.50
CA GLU A 498 -42.16 -26.89 9.69
C GLU A 498 -41.15 -26.26 10.66
N VAL A 499 -40.07 -25.69 10.11
CA VAL A 499 -39.06 -24.93 10.88
C VAL A 499 -39.69 -23.71 11.53
N MET A 500 -40.52 -22.96 10.79
CA MET A 500 -41.20 -21.77 11.30
C MET A 500 -42.21 -22.10 12.40
N THR A 501 -42.99 -23.18 12.25
CA THR A 501 -43.95 -23.60 13.29
C THR A 501 -43.27 -24.10 14.55
N SER A 502 -42.13 -24.79 14.41
CA SER A 502 -41.36 -25.32 15.54
C SER A 502 -40.67 -24.22 16.35
N ASN A 503 -40.45 -23.04 15.76
CA ASN A 503 -39.78 -21.89 16.37
C ASN A 503 -40.74 -20.73 16.62
N ALA A 504 -41.91 -20.99 17.21
CA ALA A 504 -42.96 -19.99 17.46
C ALA A 504 -42.47 -18.76 18.26
N ILE A 505 -41.47 -18.91 19.13
CA ILE A 505 -40.87 -17.81 19.89
C ILE A 505 -40.21 -16.79 18.95
N VAL A 506 -39.51 -17.25 17.92
CA VAL A 506 -38.85 -16.37 16.94
C VAL A 506 -39.88 -15.54 16.19
N ASN A 507 -41.02 -16.14 15.82
CA ASN A 507 -42.14 -15.42 15.19
C ASN A 507 -42.69 -14.29 16.08
N SER A 508 -42.86 -14.56 17.39
CA SER A 508 -43.26 -13.55 18.36
C SER A 508 -42.22 -12.43 18.50
N CYS A 509 -40.92 -12.77 18.46
CA CYS A 509 -39.86 -11.77 18.41
C CYS A 509 -39.97 -10.91 17.14
N MET A 510 -40.26 -11.48 15.97
CA MET A 510 -40.44 -10.71 14.72
C MET A 510 -41.59 -9.70 14.81
N ALA A 511 -42.67 -10.03 15.54
CA ALA A 511 -43.74 -9.07 15.79
C ALA A 511 -43.29 -7.88 16.65
N PHE A 512 -42.45 -8.12 17.66
CA PHE A 512 -41.88 -7.08 18.54
C PHE A 512 -40.91 -6.14 17.80
N HIS A 513 -40.14 -6.66 16.83
CA HIS A 513 -39.23 -5.85 16.01
C HIS A 513 -39.94 -4.88 15.06
N LYS A 514 -41.27 -4.95 14.91
CA LYS A 514 -42.04 -3.95 14.13
C LYS A 514 -42.22 -2.62 14.86
N GLU A 515 -41.99 -2.58 16.18
CA GLU A 515 -42.10 -1.35 16.95
C GLU A 515 -40.82 -0.49 16.83
N PRO A 516 -40.94 0.82 16.54
CA PRO A 516 -39.78 1.69 16.36
C PRO A 516 -39.10 1.98 17.70
N ASN A 517 -37.93 1.39 17.92
CA ASN A 517 -37.05 1.68 19.05
C ASN A 517 -35.57 1.76 18.59
N ASN A 518 -34.65 2.12 19.51
CA ASN A 518 -33.23 2.28 19.17
C ASN A 518 -32.59 0.97 18.66
N LEU A 519 -32.97 -0.17 19.23
CA LEU A 519 -32.50 -1.48 18.78
C LEU A 519 -32.99 -1.79 17.36
N THR A 520 -34.28 -1.59 17.08
CA THR A 520 -34.90 -1.79 15.75
C THR A 520 -34.21 -0.93 14.69
N ARG A 521 -33.92 0.35 14.97
CA ARG A 521 -33.19 1.23 14.04
C ARG A 521 -31.78 0.71 13.72
N ASN A 522 -31.07 0.18 14.70
CA ASN A 522 -29.73 -0.38 14.47
C ASN A 522 -29.78 -1.72 13.74
N ILE A 523 -30.81 -2.53 13.97
CA ILE A 523 -31.07 -3.76 13.21
C ILE A 523 -31.37 -3.42 11.75
N GLU A 524 -32.21 -2.42 11.48
CA GLU A 524 -32.49 -1.93 10.13
C GLU A 524 -31.23 -1.40 9.46
N ARG A 525 -30.45 -0.55 10.14
CA ARG A 525 -29.16 -0.05 9.63
C ARG A 525 -28.18 -1.18 9.28
N LEU A 526 -28.05 -2.18 10.15
CA LEU A 526 -27.21 -3.35 9.87
C LEU A 526 -27.77 -4.19 8.72
N GLY A 527 -29.09 -4.33 8.65
CA GLY A 527 -29.79 -5.01 7.56
C GLY A 527 -29.65 -4.32 6.21
N GLU A 528 -29.44 -3.00 6.18
CA GLU A 528 -29.15 -2.22 4.98
C GLU A 528 -27.66 -2.16 4.61
N ASN A 529 -26.76 -2.67 5.46
CA ASN A 529 -25.34 -2.74 5.13
C ASN A 529 -25.10 -3.63 3.90
N PHE A 530 -24.25 -3.19 2.97
CA PHE A 530 -23.97 -3.90 1.71
C PHE A 530 -23.58 -5.37 1.92
N PHE A 531 -22.80 -5.66 2.98
CA PHE A 531 -22.33 -7.01 3.27
C PHE A 531 -23.47 -7.89 3.83
N PHE A 532 -24.42 -7.32 4.56
CA PHE A 532 -25.60 -8.06 5.04
C PHE A 532 -26.70 -8.19 3.99
N LYS A 533 -26.94 -7.15 3.18
CA LYS A 533 -28.09 -7.07 2.27
C LYS A 533 -27.82 -7.68 0.91
N THR A 534 -26.75 -7.23 0.27
CA THR A 534 -26.56 -7.33 -1.18
C THR A 534 -25.51 -8.37 -1.54
N PHE A 535 -24.49 -8.53 -0.69
CA PHE A 535 -23.40 -9.47 -0.87
C PHE A 535 -23.83 -10.95 -0.93
N ASN A 536 -23.30 -11.67 -1.92
CA ASN A 536 -23.47 -13.09 -2.16
C ASN A 536 -22.09 -13.79 -2.24
N PRO A 537 -21.77 -14.71 -1.31
CA PRO A 537 -20.43 -15.31 -1.22
C PRO A 537 -20.01 -16.15 -2.44
N MET A 538 -20.97 -16.60 -3.26
CA MET A 538 -20.70 -17.42 -4.44
C MET A 538 -20.66 -16.61 -5.73
N GLU A 539 -21.64 -15.74 -5.94
CA GLU A 539 -21.78 -14.96 -7.18
C GLU A 539 -20.78 -13.79 -7.26
N ASP A 540 -20.44 -13.19 -6.12
CA ASP A 540 -19.54 -12.04 -6.08
C ASP A 540 -18.06 -12.43 -6.17
N PHE A 541 -17.73 -13.73 -6.31
CA PHE A 541 -16.35 -14.20 -6.40
C PHE A 541 -15.80 -14.00 -7.81
N ASN A 542 -15.33 -12.78 -8.06
CA ASN A 542 -14.75 -12.33 -9.32
C ASN A 542 -13.67 -11.26 -9.06
N LEU A 543 -12.81 -11.00 -10.05
CA LEU A 543 -11.67 -10.09 -9.88
C LEU A 543 -12.12 -8.64 -9.66
N GLU A 544 -13.16 -8.18 -10.35
CA GLU A 544 -13.76 -6.86 -10.14
C GLU A 544 -14.15 -6.64 -8.67
N THR A 545 -14.87 -7.57 -8.06
CA THR A 545 -15.29 -7.43 -6.67
C THR A 545 -14.13 -7.51 -5.69
N ILE A 546 -13.19 -8.44 -5.88
CA ILE A 546 -12.07 -8.67 -4.97
C ILE A 546 -11.09 -7.48 -4.98
N PHE A 547 -10.82 -6.91 -6.16
CA PHE A 547 -9.77 -5.90 -6.34
C PHE A 547 -10.26 -4.46 -6.51
N GLN A 548 -11.56 -4.23 -6.77
CA GLN A 548 -12.11 -2.88 -6.93
C GLN A 548 -13.36 -2.63 -6.07
N THR A 549 -14.42 -3.41 -6.23
CA THR A 549 -15.72 -3.08 -5.61
C THR A 549 -15.68 -3.14 -4.09
N LEU A 550 -15.17 -4.22 -3.48
CA LEU A 550 -15.08 -4.31 -2.02
C LEU A 550 -14.05 -3.35 -1.43
N PRO A 551 -12.83 -3.20 -1.99
CA PRO A 551 -11.89 -2.18 -1.51
C PRO A 551 -12.53 -0.79 -1.48
N TRP A 552 -13.28 -0.42 -2.50
CA TRP A 552 -14.04 0.83 -2.53
C TRP A 552 -15.10 0.90 -1.42
N LEU A 553 -15.95 -0.13 -1.27
CA LEU A 553 -16.99 -0.18 -0.24
C LEU A 553 -16.41 -0.16 1.20
N PHE A 554 -15.19 -0.66 1.38
CA PHE A 554 -14.46 -0.63 2.65
C PHE A 554 -13.74 0.71 2.92
N GLY A 555 -13.73 1.65 1.97
CA GLY A 555 -12.99 2.91 2.11
C GLY A 555 -11.48 2.76 1.99
N ILE A 556 -11.00 1.74 1.27
CA ILE A 556 -9.60 1.62 0.87
C ILE A 556 -9.33 2.65 -0.24
N PRO A 557 -8.20 3.38 -0.19
CA PRO A 557 -7.83 4.36 -1.21
C PRO A 557 -7.77 3.79 -2.63
N ASP A 558 -8.03 4.66 -3.61
CA ASP A 558 -8.08 4.36 -5.03
C ASP A 558 -6.76 3.88 -5.63
N ASP A 559 -5.62 4.28 -5.07
CA ASP A 559 -4.28 3.79 -5.42
C ASP A 559 -4.05 2.31 -5.09
N GLU A 560 -4.99 1.66 -4.38
CA GLU A 560 -4.95 0.22 -4.12
C GLU A 560 -5.79 -0.62 -5.09
N TRP A 561 -6.72 0.00 -5.81
CA TRP A 561 -7.72 -0.71 -6.62
C TRP A 561 -7.11 -1.22 -7.92
N ILE A 562 -7.53 -2.42 -8.35
CA ILE A 562 -7.19 -2.95 -9.67
C ILE A 562 -8.48 -3.09 -10.46
N SER A 563 -8.58 -2.30 -11.53
CA SER A 563 -9.75 -2.25 -12.39
C SER A 563 -9.86 -3.49 -13.30
N PRO A 564 -11.08 -3.91 -13.70
CA PRO A 564 -11.30 -4.97 -14.66
C PRO A 564 -10.57 -4.74 -15.99
N GLN A 565 -10.49 -3.49 -16.46
CA GLN A 565 -9.79 -3.15 -17.71
C GLN A 565 -8.28 -3.44 -17.62
N GLN A 566 -7.67 -3.27 -16.45
CA GLN A 566 -6.27 -3.66 -16.24
C GLN A 566 -6.09 -5.17 -16.31
N PHE A 567 -7.06 -5.96 -15.83
CA PHE A 567 -7.03 -7.42 -15.96
C PHE A 567 -7.24 -7.89 -17.40
N GLU A 568 -8.09 -7.24 -18.19
CA GLU A 568 -8.28 -7.56 -19.62
C GLU A 568 -7.00 -7.42 -20.45
N GLN A 569 -6.08 -6.53 -20.05
CA GLN A 569 -4.80 -6.37 -20.73
C GLN A 569 -3.87 -7.58 -20.56
N ILE A 570 -4.08 -8.40 -19.52
CA ILE A 570 -3.14 -9.45 -19.09
C ILE A 570 -3.76 -10.85 -18.99
N ILE A 571 -5.10 -10.97 -18.98
CA ILE A 571 -5.85 -12.23 -18.91
C ILE A 571 -6.65 -12.40 -20.21
N SER A 572 -6.46 -13.53 -20.90
CA SER A 572 -7.43 -13.98 -21.90
C SER A 572 -8.70 -14.43 -21.19
N THR A 573 -9.84 -13.80 -21.51
CA THR A 573 -11.13 -14.07 -20.84
C THR A 573 -11.61 -15.52 -20.94
N GLU A 574 -11.09 -16.29 -21.90
CA GLU A 574 -11.45 -17.69 -22.14
C GLU A 574 -10.71 -18.69 -21.24
N ASP A 575 -9.55 -18.33 -20.67
CA ASP A 575 -8.67 -19.25 -19.93
C ASP A 575 -8.67 -19.03 -18.40
N SER A 576 -9.45 -18.08 -17.90
CA SER A 576 -9.43 -17.71 -16.48
C SER A 576 -10.28 -18.64 -15.61
N SER A 577 -9.69 -19.16 -14.53
CA SER A 577 -10.41 -19.91 -13.49
C SER A 577 -11.35 -19.04 -12.65
N VAL A 578 -11.18 -17.71 -12.68
CA VAL A 578 -12.00 -16.74 -11.94
C VAL A 578 -12.55 -15.68 -12.91
N PRO A 579 -13.86 -15.37 -12.91
CA PRO A 579 -14.42 -14.35 -13.79
C PRO A 579 -13.77 -12.98 -13.53
N VAL A 580 -13.51 -12.22 -14.61
CA VAL A 580 -12.97 -10.86 -14.50
C VAL A 580 -14.06 -9.91 -13.99
N TYR A 581 -15.24 -9.95 -14.62
CA TYR A 581 -16.37 -9.09 -14.30
C TYR A 581 -17.37 -9.76 -13.37
N SER A 582 -18.07 -8.94 -12.57
CA SER A 582 -19.26 -9.37 -11.88
C SER A 582 -20.40 -9.65 -12.85
N ALA A 583 -21.15 -10.72 -12.60
CA ALA A 583 -22.37 -11.04 -13.35
C ALA A 583 -23.57 -10.15 -12.98
N LYS A 584 -23.49 -9.42 -11.85
CA LYS A 584 -24.54 -8.54 -11.33
C LYS A 584 -23.94 -7.23 -10.83
N ASP A 585 -24.66 -6.13 -11.05
CA ASP A 585 -24.23 -4.80 -10.59
C ASP A 585 -24.71 -4.45 -9.17
N GLY A 586 -25.22 -5.42 -8.40
CA GLY A 586 -25.80 -5.19 -7.07
C GLY A 586 -24.87 -4.40 -6.15
N LEU A 587 -23.66 -4.91 -5.90
CA LEU A 587 -22.68 -4.25 -5.03
C LEU A 587 -22.16 -2.91 -5.59
N LYS A 588 -22.19 -2.69 -6.91
CA LYS A 588 -21.74 -1.43 -7.53
C LYS A 588 -22.71 -0.28 -7.26
N SER A 589 -23.98 -0.59 -7.03
CA SER A 589 -25.02 0.39 -6.73
C SER A 589 -25.11 0.76 -5.25
N GLU A 590 -24.37 0.07 -4.39
CA GLU A 590 -24.30 0.35 -2.95
C GLU A 590 -23.41 1.55 -2.66
N THR A 591 -23.49 2.09 -1.45
CA THR A 591 -22.58 3.17 -1.00
C THR A 591 -21.66 2.65 0.10
N PRO A 592 -20.43 3.20 0.25
CA PRO A 592 -19.54 2.82 1.35
C PRO A 592 -20.26 2.93 2.70
N GLY A 593 -20.23 1.84 3.48
CA GLY A 593 -21.06 1.69 4.68
C GLY A 593 -20.49 2.41 5.90
N SER A 594 -21.39 2.93 6.77
CA SER A 594 -21.05 3.69 7.98
C SER A 594 -20.82 2.84 9.25
N TRP A 595 -20.78 1.50 9.16
CA TRP A 595 -20.75 0.61 10.34
C TRP A 595 -19.32 0.21 10.73
N ARG A 596 -18.81 0.74 11.85
CA ARG A 596 -17.46 0.44 12.39
C ARG A 596 -17.54 -0.34 13.71
N PHE A 597 -16.68 -1.37 13.88
CA PHE A 597 -16.52 -2.08 15.15
C PHE A 597 -15.69 -1.22 16.13
N LYS A 598 -16.24 -0.89 17.32
CA LYS A 598 -15.49 -0.23 18.41
C LYS A 598 -14.48 -1.21 19.02
N ASN A 599 -13.25 -0.73 19.24
CA ASN A 599 -12.13 -1.51 19.77
C ASN A 599 -12.29 -1.77 21.28
N PRO A 600 -12.19 -3.02 21.80
CA PRO A 600 -12.52 -3.34 23.21
C PRO A 600 -11.58 -2.74 24.26
N GLU A 601 -10.38 -2.29 23.89
CA GLU A 601 -9.35 -1.84 24.84
C GLU A 601 -9.47 -0.37 25.30
N LYS A 602 -10.43 0.39 24.77
CA LYS A 602 -10.75 1.74 25.28
C LYS A 602 -11.94 1.70 26.25
N SER A 603 -11.82 0.91 27.31
CA SER A 603 -12.72 0.98 28.47
C SER A 603 -12.03 1.70 29.63
N GLY A 604 -11.88 3.02 29.48
CA GLY A 604 -11.35 3.90 30.51
C GLY A 604 -11.69 5.35 30.20
N GLY A 605 -12.84 5.81 30.70
CA GLY A 605 -13.35 7.17 30.52
C GLY A 605 -14.63 7.17 29.70
N GLY A 606 -15.78 7.34 30.37
CA GLY A 606 -17.06 7.41 29.70
C GLY A 606 -17.17 8.66 28.83
N GLU A 607 -17.66 8.48 27.61
CA GLU A 607 -18.72 9.26 26.98
C GLU A 607 -19.09 8.61 25.65
N GLU A 608 -20.39 8.58 25.38
CA GLU A 608 -20.99 8.03 24.17
C GLU A 608 -20.60 8.88 22.96
N ASP A 609 -19.52 8.51 22.26
CA ASP A 609 -19.25 9.06 20.93
C ASP A 609 -20.35 8.63 19.98
N SER A 610 -21.22 9.60 19.67
CA SER A 610 -22.24 9.56 18.63
C SER A 610 -21.57 9.54 17.26
N ASP A 611 -21.83 8.46 16.53
CA ASP A 611 -21.40 8.22 15.15
C ASP A 611 -22.07 9.23 14.20
N LEU A 612 -21.34 10.28 13.81
CA LEU A 612 -21.65 11.16 12.68
C LEU A 612 -20.35 11.62 12.00
N GLU A 613 -19.81 10.77 11.13
CA GLU A 613 -18.93 11.20 10.05
C GLU A 613 -19.41 10.50 8.78
N ASP A 614 -20.29 11.17 8.03
CA ASP A 614 -20.16 11.38 6.58
C ASP A 614 -21.38 12.19 6.06
N ASN A 615 -21.09 13.31 5.37
CA ASN A 615 -22.00 14.15 4.57
C ASN A 615 -23.15 14.90 5.26
N VAL A 616 -22.82 15.88 6.10
CA VAL A 616 -23.75 17.00 6.40
C VAL A 616 -23.07 18.32 5.99
N GLU A 617 -23.59 18.97 4.94
CA GLU A 617 -23.37 20.42 4.76
C GLU A 617 -24.01 21.13 5.96
N GLY A 618 -23.19 21.64 6.87
CA GLY A 618 -23.58 22.33 8.09
C GLY A 618 -22.38 22.53 9.01
N ASP A 619 -22.55 23.27 10.11
CA ASP A 619 -21.53 23.40 11.16
C ASP A 619 -21.28 22.02 11.81
N VAL A 620 -20.28 21.30 11.31
CA VAL A 620 -19.82 20.03 11.86
C VAL A 620 -19.04 20.29 13.15
N GLN A 621 -19.30 19.50 14.20
CA GLN A 621 -18.53 19.52 15.44
C GLN A 621 -17.07 19.14 15.16
N LYS A 622 -16.18 20.12 15.05
CA LYS A 622 -14.73 19.88 15.00
C LYS A 622 -14.24 19.55 16.41
N LYS A 623 -14.04 18.26 16.73
CA LYS A 623 -13.22 17.89 17.88
C LYS A 623 -11.76 18.17 17.51
N ILE A 624 -11.12 19.12 18.21
CA ILE A 624 -9.68 19.35 18.08
C ILE A 624 -8.99 18.11 18.66
N MET A 625 -8.41 17.28 17.78
CA MET A 625 -7.58 16.15 18.18
C MET A 625 -6.21 16.68 18.62
N PRO A 626 -5.73 16.36 19.83
CA PRO A 626 -4.35 16.65 20.23
C PRO A 626 -3.39 16.08 19.19
N TRP A 627 -2.42 16.88 18.75
CA TRP A 627 -1.61 16.62 17.56
C TRP A 627 -0.83 15.28 17.62
N LYS A 628 -0.59 14.74 18.82
CA LYS A 628 0.07 13.45 19.04
C LYS A 628 -0.83 12.21 18.92
N LEU A 629 -2.14 12.40 18.81
CA LEU A 629 -3.08 11.33 18.41
C LEU A 629 -3.17 11.19 16.89
N MET A 630 -2.57 12.11 16.14
CA MET A 630 -2.20 11.90 14.74
C MET A 630 -0.78 11.30 14.72
N LEU A 631 -0.53 10.34 13.83
CA LEU A 631 0.76 9.66 13.72
C LEU A 631 1.90 10.68 13.60
N PRO A 632 3.07 10.43 14.20
CA PRO A 632 4.26 11.20 13.92
C PRO A 632 4.80 10.78 12.55
N ASP A 633 4.44 11.52 11.49
CA ASP A 633 5.31 11.59 10.33
C ASP A 633 6.55 12.43 10.71
N ASP A 634 7.69 12.25 10.03
CA ASP A 634 8.89 13.08 10.25
C ASP A 634 8.57 14.59 10.13
N GLU A 635 7.55 14.95 9.34
CA GLU A 635 6.98 16.31 9.25
C GLU A 635 6.38 16.80 10.57
N VAL A 636 5.76 15.93 11.36
CA VAL A 636 5.17 16.28 12.67
C VAL A 636 6.26 16.54 13.71
N GLN A 637 7.40 15.85 13.61
CA GLN A 637 8.53 16.07 14.50
C GLN A 637 9.26 17.38 14.15
N ASP A 638 9.42 17.68 12.85
CA ASP A 638 9.93 18.97 12.37
C ASP A 638 8.95 20.13 12.65
N GLU A 639 7.63 19.92 12.54
CA GLU A 639 6.60 20.90 12.90
C GLU A 639 6.47 21.09 14.42
N LEU A 640 6.68 20.05 15.23
CA LEU A 640 6.77 20.13 16.70
C LEU A 640 8.03 20.88 17.13
N GLU A 641 9.17 20.61 16.49
CA GLU A 641 10.38 21.40 16.69
C GLU A 641 10.19 22.85 16.24
N TYR A 642 9.46 23.09 15.14
CA TYR A 642 9.11 24.42 14.67
C TYR A 642 8.13 25.16 15.63
N SER A 643 7.14 24.45 16.18
CA SER A 643 6.17 24.93 17.18
C SER A 643 6.85 25.29 18.51
N ASN A 644 7.73 24.41 19.00
CA ASN A 644 8.54 24.67 20.20
C ASN A 644 9.52 25.84 19.98
N ARG A 645 10.02 26.04 18.76
CA ARG A 645 10.82 27.21 18.36
C ARG A 645 10.01 28.51 18.24
N LYS A 646 8.67 28.43 18.16
CA LYS A 646 7.75 29.58 17.98
C LYS A 646 6.99 30.00 19.25
N ARG A 647 7.16 29.31 20.38
CA ARG A 647 6.62 29.81 21.65
C ARG A 647 7.34 31.11 21.98
N ASP A 648 6.58 32.20 21.96
CA ASP A 648 7.04 33.51 22.39
C ASP A 648 7.38 33.39 23.88
N ASP A 649 8.67 33.38 24.22
CA ASP A 649 9.17 33.30 25.61
C ASP A 649 8.66 34.49 26.45
N ASP A 650 8.22 35.55 25.78
CA ASP A 650 7.65 36.79 26.32
C ASP A 650 6.10 36.80 26.40
N GLY A 651 5.45 35.63 26.45
CA GLY A 651 3.99 35.48 26.50
C GLY A 651 3.34 35.52 27.90
N LEU A 652 2.09 35.06 28.01
CA LEU A 652 1.29 35.06 29.24
C LEU A 652 1.80 34.07 30.29
N VAL A 653 1.99 34.53 31.54
CA VAL A 653 2.31 33.68 32.69
C VAL A 653 1.09 33.52 33.59
N VAL A 654 0.80 32.29 34.05
CA VAL A 654 -0.34 31.99 34.93
C VAL A 654 0.17 31.43 36.26
N VAL A 655 -0.07 32.14 37.36
CA VAL A 655 0.39 31.80 38.71
C VAL A 655 -0.75 31.23 39.54
N THR A 656 -0.58 29.95 39.92
CA THR A 656 -1.58 29.15 40.65
C THR A 656 -1.10 28.68 42.03
N SER A 657 0.01 29.23 42.51
CA SER A 657 0.62 28.80 43.79
C SER A 657 -0.23 29.03 45.04
N LEU A 658 -1.30 29.84 44.95
CA LEU A 658 -2.26 30.08 46.04
C LEU A 658 -3.46 29.11 46.01
N ILE A 659 -3.62 28.32 44.94
CA ILE A 659 -4.76 27.41 44.73
C ILE A 659 -4.47 26.06 45.41
N ASP A 660 -5.40 25.61 46.26
CA ASP A 660 -5.22 24.36 47.03
C ASP A 660 -5.86 23.15 46.35
N LYS A 661 -6.98 23.33 45.63
CA LYS A 661 -7.74 22.20 45.09
C LYS A 661 -7.10 21.70 43.79
N ILE A 662 -6.63 20.45 43.82
CA ILE A 662 -6.05 19.74 42.67
C ILE A 662 -6.93 19.77 41.42
N PRO A 663 -8.28 19.62 41.49
CA PRO A 663 -9.12 19.74 40.30
C PRO A 663 -9.01 21.08 39.57
N ASN A 664 -8.88 22.18 40.32
CA ASN A 664 -8.73 23.52 39.73
C ASN A 664 -7.37 23.66 39.03
N LEU A 665 -6.31 23.11 39.63
CA LEU A 665 -4.98 23.07 39.03
C LEU A 665 -4.96 22.25 37.74
N GLY A 666 -5.60 21.07 37.72
CA GLY A 666 -5.65 20.20 36.54
C GLY A 666 -6.45 20.83 35.38
N GLY A 667 -7.62 21.37 35.67
CA GLY A 667 -8.47 22.04 34.67
C GLY A 667 -7.83 23.31 34.09
N LEU A 668 -7.18 24.12 34.94
CA LEU A 668 -6.50 25.34 34.49
C LEU A 668 -5.20 25.03 33.73
N CYS A 669 -4.48 23.96 34.08
CA CYS A 669 -3.33 23.47 33.30
C CYS A 669 -3.74 23.09 31.87
N ARG A 670 -4.86 22.35 31.70
CA ARG A 670 -5.41 22.04 30.37
C ARG A 670 -5.76 23.30 29.59
N THR A 671 -6.45 24.24 30.22
CA THR A 671 -6.85 25.51 29.60
C THR A 671 -5.62 26.32 29.17
N SER A 672 -4.59 26.36 30.01
CA SER A 672 -3.35 27.10 29.77
C SER A 672 -2.57 26.51 28.58
N GLU A 673 -2.54 25.18 28.45
CA GLU A 673 -1.91 24.52 27.31
C GLU A 673 -2.65 24.81 26.00
N ILE A 674 -3.98 24.68 25.99
CA ILE A 674 -4.81 24.93 24.80
C ILE A 674 -4.66 26.36 24.28
N PHE A 675 -4.56 27.35 25.18
CA PHE A 675 -4.41 28.76 24.80
C PHE A 675 -2.97 29.23 24.63
N GLY A 676 -1.99 28.33 24.79
CA GLY A 676 -0.57 28.63 24.57
C GLY A 676 0.04 29.59 25.59
N VAL A 677 -0.28 29.40 26.88
CA VAL A 677 0.38 30.08 28.01
C VAL A 677 1.88 29.77 27.99
N SER A 678 2.74 30.77 28.20
CA SER A 678 4.19 30.59 28.14
C SER A 678 4.74 29.85 29.36
N GLN A 679 4.23 30.17 30.55
CA GLN A 679 4.67 29.56 31.81
C GLN A 679 3.49 29.35 32.76
N TYR A 680 3.39 28.15 33.33
CA TYR A 680 2.40 27.79 34.33
C TYR A 680 3.09 27.55 35.68
N VAL A 681 2.78 28.39 36.67
CA VAL A 681 3.45 28.34 37.97
C VAL A 681 2.56 27.63 38.98
N ILE A 682 3.11 26.62 39.65
CA ILE A 682 2.41 25.78 40.64
C ILE A 682 3.12 25.84 41.99
N GLY A 683 2.34 25.72 43.07
CA GLY A 683 2.87 25.78 44.44
C GLY A 683 3.80 24.62 44.80
N LYS A 684 3.51 23.41 44.30
CA LYS A 684 4.29 22.18 44.54
C LYS A 684 4.23 21.29 43.31
N MET A 685 5.37 20.83 42.79
CA MET A 685 5.38 19.98 41.58
C MET A 685 4.70 18.64 41.81
N LYS A 686 4.71 18.10 43.03
CA LYS A 686 4.04 16.84 43.35
C LYS A 686 2.54 16.80 43.00
N TYR A 687 1.88 17.95 42.86
CA TYR A 687 0.47 18.01 42.46
C TYR A 687 0.25 17.55 41.01
N THR A 688 1.25 17.66 40.13
CA THR A 688 1.14 17.16 38.75
C THR A 688 1.09 15.64 38.68
N ASP A 689 1.56 14.95 39.74
CA ASP A 689 1.55 13.50 39.82
C ASP A 689 0.25 12.90 40.31
N ASP A 690 -0.62 13.71 40.90
CA ASP A 690 -1.92 13.28 41.44
C ASP A 690 -2.84 12.72 40.35
N LYS A 691 -3.61 11.69 40.70
CA LYS A 691 -4.51 11.00 39.78
C LYS A 691 -5.59 11.94 39.24
N THR A 692 -6.20 12.75 40.10
CA THR A 692 -7.25 13.70 39.72
C THR A 692 -6.69 14.82 38.86
N PHE A 693 -5.45 15.26 39.11
CA PHE A 693 -4.77 16.20 38.22
C PHE A 693 -4.55 15.62 36.82
N LYS A 694 -4.08 14.37 36.73
CA LYS A 694 -3.83 13.69 35.44
C LYS A 694 -5.11 13.44 34.65
N GLU A 695 -6.20 13.08 35.32
CA GLU A 695 -7.53 12.91 34.72
C GLU A 695 -8.06 14.21 34.09
N LEU A 696 -7.91 15.34 34.78
CA LEU A 696 -8.43 16.64 34.30
C LEU A 696 -7.51 17.33 33.30
N SER A 697 -6.18 17.19 33.48
CA SER A 697 -5.20 17.80 32.57
C SER A 697 -5.09 17.08 31.24
N VAL A 698 -5.50 15.81 31.14
CA VAL A 698 -5.46 15.00 29.90
C VAL A 698 -4.10 15.12 29.18
N THR A 699 -3.02 14.93 29.93
CA THR A 699 -1.61 15.05 29.48
C THR A 699 -1.06 16.46 29.18
N ALA A 700 -1.85 17.53 29.35
CA ALA A 700 -1.41 18.92 29.12
C ALA A 700 -0.11 19.30 29.87
N HIS A 701 0.09 18.77 31.08
CA HIS A 701 1.28 19.01 31.90
C HIS A 701 2.60 18.51 31.30
N LYS A 702 2.56 17.66 30.26
CA LYS A 702 3.76 17.24 29.53
C LYS A 702 4.21 18.25 28.48
N TRP A 703 3.31 19.17 28.09
CA TRP A 703 3.48 20.08 26.97
C TRP A 703 3.59 21.54 27.41
N LEU A 704 3.00 21.88 28.55
CA LEU A 704 3.06 23.21 29.14
C LEU A 704 4.32 23.34 30.03
N PRO A 705 5.12 24.41 29.90
CA PRO A 705 6.23 24.65 30.82
C PRO A 705 5.71 24.94 32.23
N ILE A 706 6.03 24.08 33.20
CA ILE A 706 5.60 24.21 34.59
C ILE A 706 6.78 24.60 35.48
N THR A 707 6.60 25.59 36.35
CA THR A 707 7.61 26.02 37.32
C THR A 707 7.05 25.95 38.73
N GLU A 708 7.88 25.45 39.66
CA GLU A 708 7.53 25.38 41.08
C GLU A 708 7.87 26.68 41.78
N VAL A 709 6.88 27.33 42.39
CA VAL A 709 7.09 28.48 43.26
C VAL A 709 6.19 28.35 44.48
N TYR A 710 6.79 28.09 45.63
CA TYR A 710 6.10 28.04 46.91
C TYR A 710 5.46 29.39 47.25
N GLN A 711 4.33 29.37 47.97
CA GLN A 711 3.61 30.59 48.38
C GLN A 711 4.51 31.61 49.09
N GLU A 712 5.46 31.15 49.91
CA GLU A 712 6.42 31.96 50.65
C GLU A 712 7.39 32.73 49.74
N LEU A 713 7.66 32.19 48.55
CA LEU A 713 8.59 32.74 47.55
C LEU A 713 7.88 33.59 46.49
N LEU A 714 6.54 33.63 46.49
CA LEU A 714 5.77 34.45 45.54
C LEU A 714 6.17 35.93 45.53
N PRO A 715 6.37 36.62 46.68
CA PRO A 715 6.78 38.02 46.67
C PRO A 715 8.08 38.28 45.90
N GLN A 716 9.06 37.37 46.06
CA GLN A 716 10.33 37.45 45.36
C GLN A 716 10.14 37.20 43.86
N TYR A 717 9.43 36.12 43.50
CA TYR A 717 9.16 35.76 42.12
C TYR A 717 8.41 36.86 41.35
N LEU A 718 7.41 37.49 41.97
CA LEU A 718 6.69 38.61 41.35
C LEU A 718 7.58 39.82 41.11
N THR A 719 8.49 40.11 42.05
CA THR A 719 9.47 41.20 41.90
C THR A 719 10.43 40.94 40.74
N GLU A 720 10.91 39.70 40.59
CA GLU A 720 11.77 39.26 39.48
C GLU A 720 11.02 39.40 38.14
N LYS A 721 9.78 38.91 38.05
CA LYS A 721 8.97 39.03 36.82
C LYS A 721 8.67 40.47 36.43
N ARG A 722 8.44 41.35 37.40
CA ARG A 722 8.31 42.79 37.13
C ARG A 722 9.59 43.36 36.50
N GLN A 723 10.77 42.96 36.97
CA GLN A 723 12.05 43.40 36.39
C GLN A 723 12.25 42.88 34.96
N GLU A 724 11.67 41.72 34.63
CA GLU A 724 11.62 41.16 33.26
C GLU A 724 10.58 41.85 32.34
N GLY A 725 9.87 42.86 32.85
CA GLY A 725 8.90 43.66 32.11
C GLY A 725 7.46 43.12 32.11
N TYR A 726 7.13 42.19 33.02
CA TYR A 726 5.76 41.71 33.18
C TYR A 726 4.90 42.71 33.95
N THR A 727 3.67 42.89 33.47
CA THR A 727 2.59 43.53 34.24
C THR A 727 1.95 42.49 35.15
N LEU A 728 2.00 42.74 36.46
CA LEU A 728 1.49 41.85 37.50
C LEU A 728 0.00 42.12 37.72
N ILE A 729 -0.85 41.17 37.33
CA ILE A 729 -2.30 41.30 37.30
C ILE A 729 -2.92 40.34 38.31
N GLY A 730 -3.57 40.88 39.34
CA GLY A 730 -4.38 40.08 40.27
C GLY A 730 -5.74 39.77 39.68
N VAL A 731 -6.13 38.49 39.73
CA VAL A 731 -7.48 38.06 39.36
C VAL A 731 -8.32 38.05 40.63
N GLU A 732 -8.83 39.22 41.02
CA GLU A 732 -9.48 39.41 42.32
C GLU A 732 -10.50 40.56 42.31
N GLN A 733 -11.53 40.43 43.15
CA GLN A 733 -12.55 41.45 43.38
C GLN A 733 -12.11 42.41 44.49
N THR A 734 -11.85 43.67 44.15
CA THR A 734 -11.41 44.70 45.09
C THR A 734 -12.18 46.00 44.87
N ALA A 735 -12.08 46.98 45.78
CA ALA A 735 -12.74 48.27 45.56
C ALA A 735 -12.20 49.05 44.35
N ASN A 736 -10.97 48.74 43.92
CA ASN A 736 -10.26 49.45 42.85
C ASN A 736 -9.95 48.53 41.65
N SER A 737 -10.60 47.37 41.53
CA SER A 737 -10.38 46.49 40.38
C SER A 737 -10.92 47.12 39.11
N VAL A 738 -10.20 46.89 38.02
CA VAL A 738 -10.66 47.24 36.68
C VAL A 738 -11.56 46.11 36.17
N SER A 739 -12.71 46.45 35.59
CA SER A 739 -13.57 45.46 34.95
C SER A 739 -12.84 44.78 33.79
N LEU A 740 -12.92 43.45 33.69
CA LEU A 740 -12.29 42.68 32.61
C LEU A 740 -12.71 43.17 31.22
N THR A 741 -13.94 43.68 31.07
CA THR A 741 -14.46 44.21 29.79
C THR A 741 -13.74 45.45 29.31
N ASP A 742 -13.16 46.22 30.24
CA ASP A 742 -12.53 47.52 29.96
C ASP A 742 -11.00 47.43 30.03
N PHE A 743 -10.47 46.26 30.40
CA PHE A 743 -9.05 46.02 30.58
C PHE A 743 -8.38 45.57 29.27
N THR A 744 -7.30 46.26 28.89
CA THR A 744 -6.46 45.88 27.74
C THR A 744 -5.20 45.20 28.23
N PHE A 745 -5.00 43.94 27.84
CA PHE A 745 -3.86 43.14 28.28
C PHE A 745 -2.56 43.52 27.54
N PRO A 746 -1.48 43.86 28.28
CA PRO A 746 -0.14 43.93 27.72
C PRO A 746 0.35 42.56 27.24
N LYS A 747 1.24 42.51 26.24
CA LYS A 747 1.84 41.24 25.76
C LYS A 747 2.50 40.46 26.91
N LYS A 748 3.32 41.12 27.73
CA LYS A 748 3.90 40.54 28.95
C LYS A 748 2.95 40.68 30.14
N SER A 749 1.98 39.78 30.22
CA SER A 749 1.02 39.71 31.32
C SER A 749 1.32 38.53 32.25
N LEU A 750 1.21 38.75 33.57
CA LEU A 750 1.31 37.71 34.59
C LEU A 750 0.05 37.72 35.45
N LEU A 751 -0.71 36.63 35.41
CA LEU A 751 -1.95 36.47 36.17
C LEU A 751 -1.69 35.80 37.51
N VAL A 752 -2.06 36.45 38.61
CA VAL A 752 -2.03 35.86 39.96
C VAL A 752 -3.45 35.49 40.36
N LEU A 753 -3.71 34.19 40.54
CA LEU A 753 -5.00 33.69 40.98
C LEU A 753 -5.01 33.46 42.50
N GLY A 754 -6.09 33.89 43.15
CA GLY A 754 -6.29 33.77 44.59
C GLY A 754 -6.64 32.35 45.06
N ASN A 755 -6.52 32.14 46.37
CA ASN A 755 -7.01 30.94 47.04
C ASN A 755 -8.54 30.87 46.98
N GLU A 756 -9.13 29.67 46.91
CA GLU A 756 -10.58 29.50 46.76
C GLU A 756 -11.41 30.06 47.92
N LYS A 757 -10.80 30.27 49.10
CA LYS A 757 -11.47 30.82 50.28
C LYS A 757 -11.00 32.23 50.62
N GLU A 758 -9.68 32.41 50.67
CA GLU A 758 -9.05 33.63 51.19
C GLU A 758 -8.70 34.64 50.09
N GLY A 759 -8.86 34.28 48.81
CA GLY A 759 -8.48 35.13 47.69
C GLY A 759 -6.98 35.39 47.62
N ILE A 760 -6.58 36.55 47.10
CA ILE A 760 -5.18 37.00 47.10
C ILE A 760 -4.85 37.70 48.45
N PRO A 761 -3.81 37.25 49.19
CA PRO A 761 -3.37 37.92 50.41
C PRO A 761 -3.03 39.40 50.21
N VAL A 762 -3.41 40.26 51.15
CA VAL A 762 -3.19 41.74 51.09
C VAL A 762 -1.72 42.11 50.81
N GLN A 763 -0.78 41.36 51.36
CA GLN A 763 0.65 41.56 51.14
C GLN A 763 1.05 41.42 49.66
N LEU A 764 0.41 40.49 48.94
CA LEU A 764 0.60 40.31 47.50
C LEU A 764 -0.19 41.33 46.71
N ILE A 765 -1.41 41.71 47.14
CA ILE A 765 -2.22 42.76 46.47
C ILE A 765 -1.42 44.06 46.35
N ASN A 766 -0.70 44.46 47.40
CA ASN A 766 0.14 45.67 47.38
C ASN A 766 1.33 45.59 46.40
N GLN A 767 1.67 44.39 45.91
CA GLN A 767 2.72 44.18 44.92
C GLN A 767 2.18 44.05 43.50
N LEU A 768 0.86 44.00 43.28
CA LEU A 768 0.29 43.92 41.95
C LEU A 768 0.25 45.30 41.30
N ASP A 769 0.38 45.35 39.97
CA ASP A 769 0.27 46.60 39.22
C ASP A 769 -1.21 46.97 39.03
N VAL A 770 -2.08 45.95 38.91
CA VAL A 770 -3.53 46.11 38.75
C VAL A 770 -4.26 44.86 39.26
N CYS A 771 -5.47 45.04 39.78
CA CYS A 771 -6.43 43.95 39.99
C CYS A 771 -7.51 44.04 38.91
N VAL A 772 -7.84 42.90 38.29
CA VAL A 772 -8.88 42.79 37.26
C VAL A 772 -9.97 41.88 37.80
N GLU A 773 -11.21 42.35 37.72
CA GLU A 773 -12.38 41.60 38.15
C GLU A 773 -13.31 41.25 36.99
N ILE A 774 -13.99 40.12 37.10
CA ILE A 774 -15.02 39.72 36.14
C ILE A 774 -16.35 40.30 36.63
N PRO A 775 -17.06 41.12 35.84
CA PRO A 775 -18.35 41.68 36.24
C PRO A 775 -19.39 40.55 36.40
N GLN A 776 -20.12 40.56 37.52
CA GLN A 776 -21.11 39.54 37.86
C GLN A 776 -22.52 40.15 37.95
N GLN A 777 -23.53 39.42 37.50
CA GLN A 777 -24.94 39.83 37.56
C GLN A 777 -25.76 39.01 38.58
N GLY A 778 -25.22 37.88 39.04
CA GLY A 778 -25.89 36.94 39.93
C GLY A 778 -25.77 37.28 41.41
N ILE A 779 -26.40 36.44 42.25
CA ILE A 779 -26.42 36.59 43.72
C ILE A 779 -25.23 35.87 44.39
N ILE A 780 -24.62 34.90 43.70
CA ILE A 780 -23.45 34.16 44.22
C ILE A 780 -22.23 35.08 44.27
N ARG A 781 -21.44 34.98 45.35
CA ARG A 781 -20.33 35.90 45.62
C ARG A 781 -19.22 35.90 44.58
N SER A 782 -18.84 34.72 44.06
CA SER A 782 -17.69 34.59 43.18
C SER A 782 -17.77 33.34 42.28
N LEU A 783 -17.03 33.39 41.17
CA LEU A 783 -16.82 32.27 40.27
C LEU A 783 -15.79 31.28 40.84
N ASN A 784 -15.78 30.04 40.30
CA ASN A 784 -14.70 29.10 40.58
C ASN A 784 -13.37 29.66 40.02
N VAL A 785 -12.29 29.58 40.80
CA VAL A 785 -10.97 30.11 40.43
C VAL A 785 -10.44 29.61 39.08
N HIS A 786 -10.64 28.35 38.70
CA HIS A 786 -10.17 27.88 37.39
C HIS A 786 -11.00 28.48 36.25
N VAL A 787 -12.29 28.74 36.49
CA VAL A 787 -13.18 29.38 35.51
C VAL A 787 -12.79 30.85 35.36
N SER A 788 -12.52 31.54 36.47
CA SER A 788 -11.99 32.91 36.44
C SER A 788 -10.68 32.97 35.65
N GLY A 789 -9.74 32.06 35.92
CA GLY A 789 -8.50 31.95 35.15
C GLY A 789 -8.74 31.70 33.66
N ALA A 790 -9.64 30.77 33.32
CA ALA A 790 -9.96 30.47 31.93
C ALA A 790 -10.52 31.68 31.17
N LEU A 791 -11.38 32.49 31.81
CA LEU A 791 -11.95 33.69 31.19
C LEU A 791 -10.89 34.76 30.90
N LEU A 792 -9.95 34.97 31.83
CA LEU A 792 -8.88 35.94 31.63
C LEU A 792 -7.83 35.45 30.61
N VAL A 793 -7.49 34.17 30.63
CA VAL A 793 -6.59 33.56 29.63
C VAL A 793 -7.20 33.67 28.23
N TRP A 794 -8.50 33.39 28.10
CA TRP A 794 -9.23 33.55 26.84
C TRP A 794 -9.25 35.00 26.38
N GLU A 795 -9.59 35.95 27.26
CA GLU A 795 -9.68 37.36 26.90
C GLU A 795 -8.32 37.93 26.49
N TYR A 796 -7.24 37.58 27.22
CA TYR A 796 -5.87 37.87 26.80
C TYR A 796 -5.61 37.33 25.39
N ARG A 797 -5.91 36.05 25.13
CA ARG A 797 -5.63 35.41 23.84
C ARG A 797 -6.43 36.05 22.71
N ARG A 798 -7.70 36.37 22.95
CA ARG A 798 -8.58 37.06 22.01
C ARG A 798 -8.00 38.42 21.62
N GLN A 799 -7.53 39.21 22.59
CA GLN A 799 -6.91 40.51 22.32
C GLN A 799 -5.60 40.38 21.55
N GLN A 800 -4.72 39.44 21.91
CA GLN A 800 -3.46 39.21 21.18
C GLN A 800 -3.68 38.71 19.75
N LEU A 801 -4.71 37.89 19.50
CA LEU A 801 -5.06 37.44 18.14
C LEU A 801 -5.56 38.58 17.26
N ILE A 802 -6.30 39.54 17.82
CA ILE A 802 -6.79 40.72 17.09
C ILE A 802 -5.65 41.70 16.80
N ASN A 803 -4.73 41.89 17.73
CA ASN A 803 -3.60 42.82 17.60
C ASN A 803 -2.39 42.23 16.83
N GLY A 804 -2.40 40.93 16.54
CA GLY A 804 -1.30 40.18 15.92
C GLY A 804 -1.41 39.93 14.42
N ASN A 805 -2.34 40.61 13.73
CA ASN A 805 -2.47 40.62 12.26
C ASN A 805 -1.90 41.90 11.64
#